data_AF-A0A4Y7JX05-F1
#
_entry.id   AF-A0A4Y7JX05-F1
#
_cell.length_a   1.000
_cell.length_b   1.000
_cell.length_c   1.000
_cell.angle_alpha   90.00
_cell.angle_beta   90.00
_cell.angle_gamma   90.00
#
_symmetry.space_group_name_H-M   'P 1'
#
loop_
_entity.id
_entity.type
_entity.pdbx_description
1 polymer ?
#
loop_
_entity_poly.entity_id
_entity_poly.type
_entity_poly.pdbx_seq_one_letter_code
_entity_poly.pdbx_strand_id
1 'polypeptide(L)'
;MKPYYPDLVKEIYESELSGKQGHHKTVFLHRVSTLEVSRYLEYYLWPNFDPDSASFEHVMTAWVCFSDNKDLFKAFLERVLRLKKQARTLSIAENTNYLLFMINLFQSLEDDIVSQTVLKLASLRVWSCLSPGRFQMEMCLNPNLIKKWKKMIKKESKVAEKRGEPFDLLSKLEVKFVKNLIEEFLEILDSQVFSDHEDSQLGGLKQVDNGCVLYCERFMEFLMDLLSQLPTRRFLRPVVADVALYEGFEINDHTGKQLSDDNVLVAHYSRVKTFQLLTFEKVPKLNELALSDVGSMHRRSDLSKELSVLSPEELKDLVCDKLKLVSEKDSWTERVDFLLEVMVSFLEKRQSQKEAINALPLYPNEQIMWDESLVPSVNYSGEGCQALPKLNLQFLTLHDYLLRNFNLFRLESTYEIREDIQEAIPHLLAYINIEGETAFRGWSRMGVPIKEFKIKEVKQPNIGEVKPAAVTADVTFSISIHNAQVRSEWNSLKEHDVLFLLSIRPSFEPLSSEEAAKLTVPERLGLQFVRGCEVIEIRDEEGGLMNDFTGRIKRDEWKPPKGELRTVTVALDTAQYFMDVNDIAEKGADDVYGKFNILLRRKPKENNFKAILESIRDLMNESLLDFKDTFVDADHLTRSFPDYQVCFTGPDGTGISNPEPPFRLKFPMAMKSSSLVLPGTAK
;
A
#
# COMPACT_ATOMS: atom_id res chain seq x y z
N MET A 1 22.90 -20.41 39.91
CA MET A 1 22.12 -20.75 38.72
C MET A 1 22.17 -22.25 38.52
N LYS A 2 21.06 -22.88 38.12
CA LYS A 2 21.10 -24.27 37.65
C LYS A 2 21.94 -24.34 36.36
N PRO A 3 22.69 -25.42 36.10
CA PRO A 3 23.45 -25.57 34.87
C PRO A 3 22.53 -25.59 33.64
N TYR A 4 23.05 -25.21 32.49
CA TYR A 4 22.34 -25.28 31.21
C TYR A 4 21.87 -26.70 30.92
N TYR A 5 20.61 -26.84 30.49
CA TYR A 5 19.98 -28.11 30.19
C TYR A 5 19.36 -28.04 28.78
N PRO A 6 20.02 -28.60 27.74
CA PRO A 6 19.58 -28.51 26.36
C PRO A 6 18.15 -29.04 26.12
N ASP A 7 17.76 -30.11 26.83
CA ASP A 7 16.43 -30.70 26.65
C ASP A 7 15.31 -29.76 27.12
N LEU A 8 15.59 -28.81 28.03
CA LEU A 8 14.60 -27.79 28.42
C LEU A 8 14.24 -26.89 27.25
N VAL A 9 15.22 -26.53 26.40
CA VAL A 9 14.98 -25.73 25.20
C VAL A 9 14.05 -26.47 24.24
N LYS A 10 14.28 -27.77 24.08
CA LYS A 10 13.42 -28.64 23.29
C LYS A 10 12.02 -28.77 23.89
N GLU A 11 11.91 -28.98 25.20
CA GLU A 11 10.63 -29.09 25.90
C GLU A 11 9.81 -27.80 25.78
N ILE A 12 10.41 -26.64 26.02
CA ILE A 12 9.75 -25.34 25.86
C ILE A 12 9.33 -25.13 24.41
N TYR A 13 10.20 -25.46 23.46
CA TYR A 13 9.86 -25.32 22.05
C TYR A 13 8.68 -26.21 21.66
N GLU A 14 8.71 -27.49 22.01
CA GLU A 14 7.65 -28.44 21.65
C GLU A 14 6.33 -28.13 22.37
N SER A 15 6.36 -27.79 23.65
CA SER A 15 5.14 -27.56 24.45
C SER A 15 4.55 -26.16 24.30
N GLU A 16 5.38 -25.11 24.18
CA GLU A 16 4.92 -23.72 24.20
C GLU A 16 5.00 -23.03 22.82
N LEU A 17 5.88 -23.47 21.92
CA LEU A 17 6.22 -22.74 20.68
C LEU A 17 5.96 -23.48 19.37
N SER A 18 5.75 -24.80 19.38
CA SER A 18 5.63 -25.60 18.14
C SER A 18 4.21 -25.63 17.55
N GLY A 19 3.24 -24.96 18.18
CA GLY A 19 1.84 -24.91 17.73
C GLY A 19 1.10 -26.26 17.78
N LYS A 20 1.72 -27.33 18.28
CA LYS A 20 1.16 -28.70 18.28
C LYS A 20 0.07 -28.94 19.33
N GLN A 21 -0.07 -28.07 20.33
CA GLN A 21 -1.10 -28.18 21.36
C GLN A 21 -2.26 -27.20 21.07
N GLY A 22 -3.22 -27.65 20.24
CA GLY A 22 -4.50 -26.97 20.00
C GLY A 22 -4.69 -26.49 18.56
N HIS A 23 -5.94 -26.24 18.16
CA HIS A 23 -6.37 -25.74 16.85
C HIS A 23 -5.91 -24.29 16.54
N HIS A 24 -4.79 -23.84 17.10
CA HIS A 24 -4.35 -22.45 17.05
C HIS A 24 -3.38 -22.19 15.90
N LYS A 25 -3.55 -21.00 15.29
CA LYS A 25 -3.08 -20.61 13.95
C LYS A 25 -1.60 -20.19 13.91
N THR A 26 -1.05 -19.78 15.05
CA THR A 26 0.30 -19.25 15.27
C THR A 26 0.79 -19.61 16.68
N VAL A 27 2.06 -19.35 16.98
CA VAL A 27 2.57 -19.41 18.36
C VAL A 27 1.80 -18.39 19.20
N PHE A 28 1.27 -18.80 20.35
CA PHE A 28 0.56 -17.90 21.25
C PHE A 28 1.46 -16.74 21.66
N LEU A 29 1.16 -15.51 21.21
CA LEU A 29 1.92 -14.32 21.56
C LEU A 29 2.04 -14.12 23.07
N HIS A 30 1.04 -14.52 23.85
CA HIS A 30 1.12 -14.48 25.31
C HIS A 30 2.25 -15.37 25.87
N ARG A 31 2.48 -16.55 25.28
CA ARG A 31 3.58 -17.45 25.68
C ARG A 31 4.93 -16.89 25.27
N VAL A 32 5.03 -16.35 24.05
CA VAL A 32 6.23 -15.62 23.60
C VAL A 32 6.53 -14.43 24.52
N SER A 33 5.53 -13.63 24.84
CA SER A 33 5.64 -12.48 25.76
C SER A 33 6.08 -12.92 27.15
N THR A 34 5.60 -14.06 27.64
CA THR A 34 6.02 -14.61 28.93
C THR A 34 7.51 -14.97 28.90
N LEU A 35 7.99 -15.61 27.83
CA LEU A 35 9.40 -15.95 27.66
C LEU A 35 10.27 -14.69 27.50
N GLU A 36 9.81 -13.68 26.78
CA GLU A 36 10.49 -12.39 26.62
C GLU A 36 10.60 -11.65 27.97
N VAL A 37 9.50 -11.53 28.73
CA VAL A 37 9.49 -10.94 30.07
C VAL A 37 10.43 -11.69 31.02
N SER A 38 10.55 -13.01 30.85
CA SER A 38 11.49 -13.82 31.63
C SER A 38 12.96 -13.64 31.21
N ARG A 39 13.23 -12.88 30.14
CA ARG A 39 14.54 -12.70 29.52
C ARG A 39 15.19 -14.04 29.16
N TYR A 40 14.36 -14.95 28.62
CA TYR A 40 14.77 -16.30 28.25
C TYR A 40 15.91 -16.28 27.23
N LEU A 41 15.86 -15.33 26.29
CA LEU A 41 16.89 -15.15 25.29
C LEU A 41 18.23 -14.75 25.90
N GLU A 42 18.23 -13.69 26.72
CA GLU A 42 19.44 -13.05 27.25
C GLU A 42 20.11 -13.89 28.32
N TYR A 43 19.34 -14.62 29.14
CA TYR A 43 19.90 -15.39 30.25
C TYR A 43 20.01 -16.89 29.99
N TYR A 44 19.26 -17.46 29.03
CA TYR A 44 19.23 -18.91 28.83
C TYR A 44 19.65 -19.36 27.43
N LEU A 45 19.15 -18.74 26.37
CA LEU A 45 19.48 -19.15 25.00
C LEU A 45 20.86 -18.62 24.59
N TRP A 46 21.01 -17.30 24.49
CA TRP A 46 22.19 -16.67 23.88
C TRP A 46 23.52 -17.02 24.57
N PRO A 47 23.62 -17.02 25.92
CA PRO A 47 24.86 -17.39 26.60
C PRO A 47 25.28 -18.85 26.37
N ASN A 48 24.34 -19.71 25.95
CA ASN A 48 24.55 -21.13 25.72
C ASN A 48 24.47 -21.52 24.23
N PHE A 49 24.46 -20.54 23.33
CA PHE A 49 24.47 -20.78 21.89
C PHE A 49 25.87 -21.18 21.42
N ASP A 50 25.97 -22.32 20.77
CA ASP A 50 27.18 -22.82 20.14
C ASP A 50 26.89 -23.16 18.65
N PRO A 51 27.59 -22.55 17.67
CA PRO A 51 27.26 -22.71 16.25
C PRO A 51 27.32 -24.16 15.73
N ASP A 52 28.16 -24.99 16.33
CA ASP A 52 28.42 -26.35 15.88
C ASP A 52 27.44 -27.36 16.50
N SER A 53 27.07 -27.15 17.77
CA SER A 53 26.24 -28.08 18.55
C SER A 53 24.79 -27.63 18.79
N ALA A 54 24.44 -26.37 18.52
CA ALA A 54 23.07 -25.87 18.74
C ALA A 54 22.04 -26.66 17.94
N SER A 55 20.99 -27.11 18.65
CA SER A 55 19.87 -27.84 18.09
C SER A 55 19.00 -26.95 17.20
N PHE A 56 18.14 -27.60 16.40
CA PHE A 56 17.13 -26.90 15.61
C PHE A 56 16.25 -26.01 16.50
N GLU A 57 15.74 -26.55 17.60
CA GLU A 57 14.87 -25.86 18.55
C GLU A 57 15.58 -24.66 19.18
N HIS A 58 16.84 -24.83 19.60
CA HIS A 58 17.63 -23.72 20.15
C HIS A 58 17.76 -22.60 19.13
N VAL A 59 18.16 -22.94 17.90
CA VAL A 59 18.24 -21.93 16.84
C VAL A 59 16.88 -21.30 16.70
N MET A 60 15.78 -22.06 16.48
CA MET A 60 14.39 -21.58 16.30
C MET A 60 13.86 -20.63 17.37
N THR A 61 14.37 -20.73 18.60
CA THR A 61 13.96 -19.88 19.73
C THR A 61 14.80 -18.62 19.92
N ALA A 62 16.04 -18.58 19.42
CA ALA A 62 17.01 -17.52 19.73
C ALA A 62 16.91 -16.27 18.82
N TRP A 63 15.71 -15.95 18.30
CA TRP A 63 15.52 -15.16 17.07
C TRP A 63 15.48 -13.65 17.26
N VAL A 64 15.66 -13.17 18.48
CA VAL A 64 15.54 -11.74 18.82
C VAL A 64 16.88 -11.16 19.31
N CYS A 65 17.99 -11.89 19.16
CA CYS A 65 19.26 -11.45 19.74
C CYS A 65 20.08 -10.60 18.78
N PHE A 66 20.27 -9.34 19.13
CA PHE A 66 21.43 -8.57 18.70
C PHE A 66 22.53 -8.75 19.74
N SER A 67 23.73 -9.12 19.30
CA SER A 67 24.85 -9.37 20.20
C SER A 67 26.05 -8.51 19.89
N ASP A 68 26.68 -8.00 20.95
CA ASP A 68 27.99 -7.36 20.87
C ASP A 68 29.06 -8.31 20.31
N ASN A 69 28.89 -9.63 20.46
CA ASN A 69 29.77 -10.62 19.88
C ASN A 69 29.46 -10.83 18.38
N LYS A 70 30.11 -10.01 17.56
CA LYS A 70 29.87 -9.95 16.11
C LYS A 70 30.09 -11.28 15.39
N ASP A 71 31.12 -12.04 15.79
CA ASP A 71 31.47 -13.30 15.15
C ASP A 71 30.46 -14.40 15.49
N LEU A 72 30.03 -14.47 16.76
CA LEU A 72 29.00 -15.42 17.19
C LEU A 72 27.65 -15.12 16.54
N PHE A 73 27.28 -13.84 16.43
CA PHE A 73 26.06 -13.43 15.75
C PHE A 73 26.08 -13.75 14.26
N LYS A 74 27.20 -13.50 13.58
CA LYS A 74 27.38 -13.92 12.18
C LYS A 74 27.24 -15.43 12.02
N ALA A 75 27.82 -16.24 12.91
CA ALA A 75 27.69 -17.69 12.87
C ALA A 75 26.23 -18.14 13.11
N PHE A 76 25.51 -17.47 14.01
CA PHE A 76 24.08 -17.66 14.20
C PHE A 76 23.28 -17.38 12.92
N LEU A 77 23.49 -16.24 12.26
CA LEU A 77 22.81 -15.91 10.99
C LEU A 77 23.11 -16.95 9.90
N GLU A 78 24.36 -17.41 9.79
CA GLU A 78 24.71 -18.48 8.85
C GLU A 78 23.99 -19.80 9.18
N ARG A 79 23.76 -20.10 10.46
CA ARG A 79 22.97 -21.26 10.90
C ARG A 79 21.50 -21.11 10.52
N VAL A 80 20.91 -19.92 10.71
CA VAL A 80 19.53 -19.62 10.33
C VAL A 80 19.31 -19.83 8.83
N LEU A 81 20.19 -19.29 7.97
CA LEU A 81 20.06 -19.45 6.53
C LEU A 81 20.10 -20.92 6.09
N ARG A 82 20.80 -21.78 6.85
CA ARG A 82 20.92 -23.21 6.56
C ARG A 82 19.78 -24.07 7.12
N LEU A 83 18.87 -23.51 7.94
CA LEU A 83 17.78 -24.28 8.56
C LEU A 83 16.93 -25.02 7.52
N LYS A 84 16.49 -24.32 6.48
CA LYS A 84 15.69 -24.89 5.38
C LYS A 84 16.42 -25.94 4.52
N LYS A 85 17.75 -26.09 4.66
CA LYS A 85 18.54 -27.11 3.95
C LYS A 85 18.69 -28.42 4.76
N GLN A 86 18.29 -28.43 6.03
CA GLN A 86 18.37 -29.62 6.87
C GLN A 86 17.39 -30.69 6.39
N ALA A 87 17.65 -31.97 6.71
CA ALA A 87 16.81 -33.09 6.26
C ALA A 87 15.36 -33.06 6.80
N ARG A 88 15.07 -32.21 7.79
CA ARG A 88 13.75 -32.01 8.38
C ARG A 88 12.98 -30.99 7.56
N THR A 89 11.81 -31.37 7.07
CA THR A 89 10.81 -30.45 6.51
C THR A 89 10.20 -29.60 7.61
N LEU A 90 10.10 -28.29 7.39
CA LEU A 90 9.44 -27.37 8.30
C LEU A 90 7.92 -27.46 8.13
N SER A 91 7.18 -27.37 9.23
CA SER A 91 5.74 -27.14 9.22
C SER A 91 5.40 -25.73 8.71
N ILE A 92 4.15 -25.50 8.32
CA ILE A 92 3.67 -24.17 7.87
C ILE A 92 3.86 -23.09 8.94
N ALA A 93 3.63 -23.41 10.22
CA ALA A 93 3.87 -22.48 11.32
C ALA A 93 5.36 -22.14 11.47
N GLU A 94 6.26 -23.14 11.40
CA GLU A 94 7.71 -22.92 11.44
C GLU A 94 8.21 -22.10 10.24
N ASN A 95 7.66 -22.37 9.04
CA ASN A 95 7.94 -21.61 7.82
C ASN A 95 7.48 -20.15 7.93
N THR A 96 6.30 -19.91 8.51
CA THR A 96 5.76 -18.56 8.74
C THR A 96 6.64 -17.78 9.71
N ASN A 97 7.01 -18.39 10.84
CA ASN A 97 7.93 -17.77 11.80
C ASN A 97 9.29 -17.48 11.15
N TYR A 98 9.79 -18.40 10.31
CA TYR A 98 11.05 -18.20 9.60
C TYR A 98 10.99 -16.97 8.69
N LEU A 99 9.89 -16.80 7.94
CA LEU A 99 9.67 -15.61 7.12
C LEU A 99 9.61 -14.33 7.96
N LEU A 100 8.91 -14.33 9.09
CA LEU A 100 8.88 -13.19 10.02
C LEU A 100 10.28 -12.78 10.49
N PHE A 101 11.14 -13.75 10.82
CA PHE A 101 12.52 -13.45 11.17
C PHE A 101 13.30 -12.87 9.99
N MET A 102 13.14 -13.44 8.79
CA MET A 102 13.78 -12.91 7.58
C MET A 102 13.31 -11.47 7.28
N ILE A 103 12.02 -11.19 7.45
CA ILE A 103 11.44 -9.84 7.34
C ILE A 103 12.18 -8.88 8.29
N ASN A 104 12.29 -9.22 9.57
CA ASN A 104 12.96 -8.40 10.56
C ASN A 104 14.44 -8.16 10.21
N LEU A 105 15.14 -9.19 9.74
CA LEU A 105 16.54 -9.05 9.28
C LEU A 105 16.66 -8.10 8.09
N PHE A 106 15.79 -8.22 7.09
CA PHE A 106 15.82 -7.35 5.92
C PHE A 106 15.30 -5.94 6.21
N GLN A 107 14.60 -5.71 7.32
CA GLN A 107 14.25 -4.39 7.82
C GLN A 107 15.38 -3.73 8.64
N SER A 108 16.34 -4.52 9.14
CA SER A 108 17.43 -4.08 10.03
C SER A 108 18.78 -3.94 9.30
N LEU A 109 18.78 -3.44 8.06
CA LEU A 109 20.01 -3.33 7.24
C LEU A 109 20.98 -2.23 7.68
N GLU A 110 20.58 -1.40 8.63
CA GLU A 110 21.43 -0.44 9.33
C GLU A 110 22.43 -1.12 10.28
N ASP A 111 22.15 -2.35 10.73
CA ASP A 111 23.12 -3.15 11.45
C ASP A 111 24.18 -3.70 10.49
N ASP A 112 25.45 -3.37 10.75
CA ASP A 112 26.58 -3.74 9.90
C ASP A 112 26.69 -5.26 9.67
N ILE A 113 26.42 -6.09 10.69
CA ILE A 113 26.60 -7.55 10.61
C ILE A 113 25.44 -8.17 9.83
N VAL A 114 24.22 -7.71 10.11
CA VAL A 114 23.01 -8.11 9.38
C VAL A 114 23.19 -7.77 7.91
N SER A 115 23.53 -6.51 7.61
CA SER A 115 23.76 -6.01 6.25
C SER A 115 24.82 -6.83 5.50
N GLN A 116 25.98 -7.07 6.11
CA GLN A 116 27.06 -7.86 5.50
C GLN A 116 26.66 -9.32 5.22
N THR A 117 25.76 -9.88 6.01
CA THR A 117 25.34 -11.28 5.88
C THR A 117 24.20 -11.41 4.88
N VAL A 118 23.16 -10.60 5.05
CA VAL A 118 21.89 -10.69 4.32
C VAL A 118 21.99 -10.10 2.92
N LEU A 119 22.77 -9.03 2.69
CA LEU A 119 22.93 -8.46 1.34
C LEU A 119 23.65 -9.39 0.35
N LYS A 120 24.31 -10.45 0.84
CA LYS A 120 24.84 -11.51 -0.05
C LYS A 120 23.71 -12.22 -0.82
N LEU A 121 22.55 -12.36 -0.17
CA LEU A 121 21.32 -12.95 -0.71
C LEU A 121 20.64 -12.06 -1.75
N ALA A 122 21.01 -10.77 -1.81
CA ALA A 122 20.51 -9.78 -2.75
C ALA A 122 21.62 -9.23 -3.66
N SER A 123 22.69 -10.01 -3.89
CA SER A 123 23.83 -9.59 -4.71
C SER A 123 23.63 -9.90 -6.19
N LEU A 124 24.46 -9.32 -7.07
CA LEU A 124 24.45 -9.63 -8.51
C LEU A 124 24.49 -11.14 -8.82
N ARG A 125 25.01 -11.99 -7.92
CA ARG A 125 25.07 -13.45 -8.12
C ARG A 125 23.69 -14.08 -8.33
N VAL A 126 22.64 -13.52 -7.75
CA VAL A 126 21.26 -14.02 -7.89
C VAL A 126 20.76 -14.03 -9.33
N TRP A 127 21.36 -13.22 -10.22
CA TRP A 127 21.00 -13.24 -11.64
C TRP A 127 21.37 -14.54 -12.35
N SER A 128 22.14 -15.43 -11.73
CA SER A 128 22.33 -16.79 -12.25
C SER A 128 21.06 -17.65 -12.16
N CYS A 129 20.08 -17.24 -11.34
CA CYS A 129 18.77 -17.88 -11.24
C CYS A 129 17.77 -17.44 -12.32
N LEU A 130 18.09 -16.37 -13.07
CA LEU A 130 17.21 -15.83 -14.12
C LEU A 130 17.12 -16.79 -15.31
N SER A 131 15.96 -16.76 -15.97
CA SER A 131 15.78 -17.35 -17.28
C SER A 131 16.81 -16.77 -18.28
N PRO A 132 17.30 -17.55 -19.25
CA PRO A 132 18.33 -17.08 -20.18
C PRO A 132 17.92 -15.81 -20.95
N GLY A 133 16.65 -15.70 -21.32
CA GLY A 133 16.11 -14.52 -22.00
C GLY A 133 16.11 -13.29 -21.09
N ARG A 134 15.59 -13.44 -19.87
CA ARG A 134 15.60 -12.35 -18.90
C ARG A 134 17.00 -11.88 -18.55
N PHE A 135 17.94 -12.80 -18.33
CA PHE A 135 19.33 -12.48 -18.09
C PHE A 135 19.95 -11.64 -19.23
N GLN A 136 19.70 -12.04 -20.48
CA GLN A 136 20.18 -11.29 -21.66
C GLN A 136 19.57 -9.90 -21.74
N MET A 137 18.27 -9.78 -21.50
CA MET A 137 17.55 -8.50 -21.48
C MET A 137 18.16 -7.56 -20.42
N GLU A 138 18.33 -8.03 -19.18
CA GLU A 138 18.91 -7.23 -18.09
C GLU A 138 20.34 -6.76 -18.40
N MET A 139 21.14 -7.60 -19.07
CA MET A 139 22.49 -7.23 -19.52
C MET A 139 22.49 -6.19 -20.65
N CYS A 140 21.51 -6.24 -21.55
CA CYS A 140 21.35 -5.25 -22.62
C CYS A 140 20.88 -3.89 -22.06
N LEU A 141 19.95 -3.91 -21.11
CA LEU A 141 19.49 -2.71 -20.40
C LEU A 141 20.60 -2.10 -19.55
N ASN A 142 21.55 -2.92 -19.07
CA ASN A 142 22.63 -2.49 -18.18
C ASN A 142 24.02 -2.91 -18.64
N PRO A 143 24.55 -2.36 -19.76
CA PRO A 143 25.82 -2.81 -20.34
C PRO A 143 27.02 -2.71 -19.38
N ASN A 144 26.97 -1.77 -18.44
CA ASN A 144 28.00 -1.58 -17.42
C ASN A 144 28.13 -2.79 -16.47
N LEU A 145 27.06 -3.57 -16.29
CA LEU A 145 27.08 -4.76 -15.43
C LEU A 145 27.75 -5.96 -16.10
N ILE A 146 27.84 -6.01 -17.43
CA ILE A 146 28.47 -7.11 -18.17
C ILE A 146 29.93 -7.30 -17.72
N LYS A 147 30.68 -6.21 -17.59
CA LYS A 147 32.08 -6.26 -17.13
C LYS A 147 32.17 -6.74 -15.68
N LYS A 148 31.25 -6.30 -14.81
CA LYS A 148 31.19 -6.71 -13.40
C LYS A 148 30.84 -8.19 -13.26
N TRP A 149 29.87 -8.67 -14.04
CA TRP A 149 29.48 -10.08 -14.12
C TRP A 149 30.66 -10.96 -14.51
N LYS A 150 31.32 -10.67 -15.65
CA LYS A 150 32.49 -11.44 -16.12
C LYS A 150 33.62 -11.48 -15.09
N LYS A 151 33.89 -10.36 -14.42
CA LYS A 151 34.91 -10.29 -13.35
C LYS A 151 34.53 -11.14 -12.14
N MET A 152 33.25 -11.13 -11.76
CA MET A 152 32.72 -11.91 -10.64
C MET A 152 32.81 -13.41 -10.93
N ILE A 153 32.32 -13.88 -12.08
CA ILE A 153 32.44 -15.29 -12.51
C ILE A 153 33.89 -15.75 -12.49
N LYS A 154 34.82 -14.97 -13.07
CA LYS A 154 36.25 -15.30 -13.09
C LYS A 154 36.88 -15.36 -11.69
N LYS A 155 36.40 -14.56 -10.74
CA LYS A 155 36.87 -14.61 -9.34
C LYS A 155 36.38 -15.89 -8.67
N GLU A 156 35.12 -16.23 -8.85
CA GLU A 156 34.49 -17.40 -8.25
C GLU A 156 35.05 -18.71 -8.82
N SER A 157 35.31 -18.77 -10.14
CA SER A 157 35.93 -19.95 -10.76
C SER A 157 37.31 -20.24 -10.18
N LYS A 158 38.14 -19.21 -9.99
CA LYS A 158 39.45 -19.32 -9.35
C LYS A 158 39.38 -19.78 -7.89
N VAL A 159 38.30 -19.41 -7.18
CA VAL A 159 38.10 -19.87 -5.79
C VAL A 159 37.70 -21.34 -5.76
N ALA A 160 36.83 -21.77 -6.68
CA ALA A 160 36.45 -23.17 -6.83
C ALA A 160 37.65 -24.04 -7.24
N GLU A 161 38.46 -23.58 -8.21
CA GLU A 161 39.72 -24.22 -8.61
C GLU A 161 40.68 -24.40 -7.43
N LYS A 162 40.83 -23.37 -6.58
CA LYS A 162 41.67 -23.46 -5.38
C LYS A 162 41.17 -24.44 -4.32
N ARG A 163 39.86 -24.70 -4.30
CA ARG A 163 39.22 -25.64 -3.36
C ARG A 163 39.08 -27.05 -3.93
N GLY A 164 39.40 -27.26 -5.22
CA GLY A 164 39.20 -28.53 -5.90
C GLY A 164 37.74 -28.88 -6.17
N GLU A 165 36.84 -27.89 -6.15
CA GLU A 165 35.40 -28.07 -6.33
C GLU A 165 34.97 -27.69 -7.77
N PRO A 166 33.96 -28.36 -8.35
CA PRO A 166 33.39 -27.94 -9.63
C PRO A 166 32.78 -26.54 -9.48
N PHE A 167 33.03 -25.67 -10.45
CA PHE A 167 32.47 -24.33 -10.45
C PHE A 167 30.97 -24.39 -10.82
N ASP A 168 30.12 -24.25 -9.80
CA ASP A 168 28.69 -24.04 -10.00
C ASP A 168 28.17 -22.98 -9.01
N LEU A 169 27.69 -21.85 -9.53
CA LEU A 169 27.07 -20.81 -8.71
C LEU A 169 25.69 -21.20 -8.19
N LEU A 170 24.94 -22.01 -8.96
CA LEU A 170 23.61 -22.47 -8.57
C LEU A 170 23.67 -23.47 -7.42
N SER A 171 24.83 -24.06 -7.12
CA SER A 171 25.01 -24.87 -5.92
C SER A 171 25.01 -24.04 -4.63
N LYS A 172 25.22 -22.72 -4.71
CA LYS A 172 25.34 -21.85 -3.54
C LYS A 172 23.98 -21.44 -2.99
N LEU A 173 23.81 -21.63 -1.68
CA LEU A 173 22.60 -21.24 -0.97
C LEU A 173 22.25 -19.76 -1.16
N GLU A 174 23.24 -18.86 -1.04
CA GLU A 174 23.04 -17.40 -1.19
C GLU A 174 22.41 -17.01 -2.53
N VAL A 175 22.63 -17.81 -3.57
CA VAL A 175 22.15 -17.55 -4.94
C VAL A 175 20.72 -18.01 -5.12
N LYS A 176 20.40 -19.21 -4.61
CA LYS A 176 19.08 -19.82 -4.75
C LYS A 176 18.09 -19.41 -3.67
N PHE A 177 18.54 -18.81 -2.58
CA PHE A 177 17.73 -18.53 -1.39
C PHE A 177 16.36 -17.92 -1.72
N VAL A 178 16.34 -16.74 -2.36
CA VAL A 178 15.09 -16.04 -2.67
C VAL A 178 14.27 -16.79 -3.70
N LYS A 179 14.90 -17.36 -4.75
CA LYS A 179 14.20 -18.14 -5.77
C LYS A 179 13.49 -19.36 -5.17
N ASN A 180 14.16 -20.12 -4.30
CA ASN A 180 13.57 -21.27 -3.63
C ASN A 180 12.39 -20.87 -2.74
N LEU A 181 12.46 -19.72 -2.06
CA LEU A 181 11.32 -19.23 -1.28
C LEU A 181 10.14 -18.81 -2.16
N ILE A 182 10.39 -18.23 -3.34
CA ILE A 182 9.33 -17.93 -4.32
C ILE A 182 8.70 -19.22 -4.85
N GLU A 183 9.50 -20.22 -5.20
CA GLU A 183 9.01 -21.53 -5.66
C GLU A 183 8.17 -22.22 -4.56
N GLU A 184 8.65 -22.23 -3.32
CA GLU A 184 7.90 -22.76 -2.16
C GLU A 184 6.57 -22.02 -1.95
N PHE A 185 6.58 -20.69 -2.05
CA PHE A 185 5.36 -19.87 -1.97
C PHE A 185 4.36 -20.23 -3.06
N LEU A 186 4.80 -20.31 -4.33
CA LEU A 186 3.90 -20.64 -5.43
C LEU A 186 3.34 -22.06 -5.31
N GLU A 187 4.14 -23.01 -4.84
CA GLU A 187 3.69 -24.39 -4.58
C GLU A 187 2.62 -24.44 -3.48
N ILE A 188 2.80 -23.72 -2.38
CA ILE A 188 1.82 -23.63 -1.29
C ILE A 188 0.54 -22.92 -1.76
N LEU A 189 0.69 -21.82 -2.51
CA LEU A 189 -0.42 -21.03 -3.03
C LEU A 189 -1.30 -21.86 -3.98
N ASP A 190 -0.70 -22.57 -4.94
CA ASP A 190 -1.40 -23.39 -5.92
C ASP A 190 -2.05 -24.64 -5.27
N SER A 191 -1.29 -25.37 -4.44
CA SER A 191 -1.75 -26.65 -3.89
C SER A 191 -2.68 -26.54 -2.68
N GLN A 192 -2.51 -25.52 -1.82
CA GLN A 192 -3.23 -25.43 -0.54
C GLN A 192 -4.27 -24.30 -0.51
N VAL A 193 -4.09 -23.23 -1.29
CA VAL A 193 -4.97 -22.05 -1.26
C VAL A 193 -5.96 -22.04 -2.43
N PHE A 194 -5.47 -22.29 -3.65
CA PHE A 194 -6.29 -22.23 -4.87
C PHE A 194 -6.71 -23.61 -5.44
N SER A 195 -6.65 -24.70 -4.65
CA SER A 195 -7.02 -26.03 -5.14
C SER A 195 -8.54 -26.20 -5.36
N ASP A 196 -9.08 -25.51 -6.36
CA ASP A 196 -10.36 -25.79 -6.98
C ASP A 196 -10.22 -27.00 -7.90
N HIS A 197 -10.19 -28.21 -7.32
CA HIS A 197 -10.57 -29.37 -8.11
C HIS A 197 -12.10 -29.40 -8.20
N GLU A 198 -12.61 -29.07 -9.39
CA GLU A 198 -14.02 -29.14 -9.79
C GLU A 198 -14.70 -30.53 -9.58
N ASP A 199 -13.97 -31.55 -9.13
CA ASP A 199 -14.48 -32.91 -8.87
C ASP A 199 -15.07 -33.12 -7.46
N SER A 200 -15.58 -32.06 -6.82
CA SER A 200 -16.33 -32.19 -5.56
C SER A 200 -17.83 -32.35 -5.81
N GLN A 201 -18.24 -33.39 -6.53
CA GLN A 201 -19.65 -33.84 -6.58
C GLN A 201 -20.17 -34.38 -5.22
N LEU A 202 -19.41 -34.25 -4.13
CA LEU A 202 -19.88 -34.46 -2.75
C LEU A 202 -19.55 -33.26 -1.87
N GLY A 203 -20.36 -32.21 -1.93
CA GLY A 203 -20.93 -31.49 -0.78
C GLY A 203 -20.08 -31.14 0.46
N GLY A 204 -18.76 -30.98 0.33
CA GLY A 204 -17.90 -30.50 1.41
C GLY A 204 -16.99 -29.39 0.90
N LEU A 205 -17.26 -28.15 1.29
CA LEU A 205 -16.30 -27.05 1.17
C LEU A 205 -15.00 -27.52 1.87
N LYS A 206 -13.94 -27.83 1.10
CA LYS A 206 -12.61 -27.96 1.70
C LYS A 206 -12.27 -26.59 2.28
N GLN A 207 -12.28 -26.51 3.60
CA GLN A 207 -11.87 -25.30 4.30
C GLN A 207 -10.39 -25.06 3.99
N VAL A 208 -10.09 -23.95 3.33
CA VAL A 208 -8.72 -23.52 3.04
C VAL A 208 -7.94 -23.49 4.36
N ASP A 209 -6.72 -24.04 4.36
CA ASP A 209 -5.87 -24.00 5.55
C ASP A 209 -5.42 -22.56 5.82
N ASN A 210 -6.01 -21.94 6.85
CA ASN A 210 -5.68 -20.59 7.28
C ASN A 210 -4.19 -20.39 7.60
N GLY A 211 -3.47 -21.46 8.01
CA GLY A 211 -2.03 -21.40 8.20
C GLY A 211 -1.28 -21.16 6.89
N CYS A 212 -1.72 -21.81 5.81
CA CYS A 212 -1.16 -21.63 4.47
C CYS A 212 -1.47 -20.23 3.93
N VAL A 213 -2.67 -19.70 4.20
CA VAL A 213 -3.04 -18.31 3.85
C VAL A 213 -2.13 -17.32 4.58
N LEU A 214 -1.96 -17.45 5.90
CA LEU A 214 -1.07 -16.57 6.66
C LEU A 214 0.39 -16.64 6.19
N TYR A 215 0.88 -17.84 5.85
CA TYR A 215 2.20 -17.98 5.24
C TYR A 215 2.31 -17.17 3.94
N CYS A 216 1.31 -17.26 3.05
CA CYS A 216 1.27 -16.51 1.80
C CYS A 216 1.22 -14.99 2.05
N GLU A 217 0.44 -14.53 3.02
CA GLU A 217 0.39 -13.11 3.43
C GLU A 217 1.75 -12.62 3.91
N ARG A 218 2.42 -13.37 4.79
CA ARG A 218 3.78 -13.05 5.27
C ARG A 218 4.82 -13.13 4.17
N PHE A 219 4.65 -14.01 3.19
CA PHE A 219 5.54 -14.06 2.04
C PHE A 219 5.38 -12.82 1.15
N MET A 220 4.15 -12.35 0.94
CA MET A 220 3.89 -11.10 0.23
C MET A 220 4.47 -9.90 0.99
N GLU A 221 4.35 -9.86 2.31
CA GLU A 221 5.02 -8.88 3.18
C GLU A 221 6.54 -8.89 2.98
N PHE A 222 7.14 -10.09 2.98
CA PHE A 222 8.56 -10.27 2.72
C PHE A 222 8.98 -9.74 1.34
N LEU A 223 8.23 -10.06 0.28
CA LEU A 223 8.50 -9.52 -1.06
C LEU A 223 8.37 -8.00 -1.12
N MET A 224 7.35 -7.44 -0.47
CA MET A 224 7.17 -5.99 -0.38
C MET A 224 8.38 -5.33 0.29
N ASP A 225 8.86 -5.87 1.41
CA ASP A 225 10.04 -5.35 2.12
C ASP A 225 11.34 -5.52 1.34
N LEU A 226 11.50 -6.60 0.57
CA LEU A 226 12.66 -6.76 -0.31
C LEU A 226 12.69 -5.73 -1.43
N LEU A 227 11.52 -5.36 -1.95
CA LEU A 227 11.38 -4.49 -3.13
C LEU A 227 11.21 -3.01 -2.77
N SER A 228 10.91 -2.69 -1.51
CA SER A 228 10.69 -1.33 -1.00
C SER A 228 11.97 -0.62 -0.55
N GLN A 229 13.13 -1.27 -0.66
CA GLN A 229 14.45 -0.73 -0.35
C GLN A 229 15.45 -0.98 -1.48
N LEU A 230 16.21 0.06 -1.84
CA LEU A 230 17.08 0.04 -3.01
C LEU A 230 18.22 -1.01 -2.97
N PRO A 231 18.91 -1.27 -1.83
CA PRO A 231 20.03 -2.22 -1.78
C PRO A 231 19.63 -3.65 -2.20
N THR A 232 18.42 -4.07 -1.86
CA THR A 232 17.88 -5.40 -2.14
C THR A 232 17.13 -5.43 -3.47
N ARG A 233 16.29 -4.42 -3.72
CA ARG A 233 15.48 -4.28 -4.94
C ARG A 233 16.32 -4.40 -6.21
N ARG A 234 17.49 -3.77 -6.24
CA ARG A 234 18.36 -3.67 -7.42
C ARG A 234 18.59 -4.98 -8.18
N PHE A 235 18.82 -6.07 -7.45
CA PHE A 235 19.13 -7.37 -8.05
C PHE A 235 18.01 -8.39 -7.85
N LEU A 236 17.15 -8.21 -6.84
CA LEU A 236 16.02 -9.10 -6.59
C LEU A 236 14.80 -8.78 -7.44
N ARG A 237 14.55 -7.52 -7.82
CA ARG A 237 13.41 -7.16 -8.66
C ARG A 237 13.40 -7.90 -10.01
N PRO A 238 14.52 -8.04 -10.74
CA PRO A 238 14.56 -8.90 -11.92
C PRO A 238 14.20 -10.35 -11.65
N VAL A 239 14.61 -10.91 -10.51
CA VAL A 239 14.33 -12.30 -10.11
C VAL A 239 12.85 -12.49 -9.79
N VAL A 240 12.27 -11.58 -9.01
CA VAL A 240 10.83 -11.61 -8.70
C VAL A 240 10.05 -11.46 -10.00
N ALA A 241 10.38 -10.49 -10.85
CA ALA A 241 9.69 -10.24 -12.11
C ALA A 241 9.91 -11.32 -13.18
N ASP A 242 10.81 -12.29 -12.98
CA ASP A 242 11.03 -13.44 -13.87
C ASP A 242 10.15 -14.64 -13.47
N VAL A 243 9.67 -14.67 -12.22
CA VAL A 243 8.91 -15.78 -11.64
C VAL A 243 7.49 -15.37 -11.23
N ALA A 244 7.26 -14.07 -10.96
CA ALA A 244 6.00 -13.50 -10.52
C ALA A 244 5.72 -12.16 -11.21
N LEU A 245 4.47 -11.94 -11.63
CA LEU A 245 4.00 -10.65 -12.13
C LEU A 245 3.98 -9.65 -10.96
N TYR A 246 4.92 -8.71 -10.96
CA TYR A 246 5.04 -7.68 -9.91
C TYR A 246 4.77 -6.27 -10.45
N GLU A 247 4.07 -5.45 -9.65
CA GLU A 247 3.77 -4.06 -9.95
C GLU A 247 5.04 -3.19 -10.02
N GLY A 248 5.12 -2.32 -11.03
CA GLY A 248 6.32 -1.52 -11.25
C GLY A 248 6.26 -0.19 -10.48
N PHE A 249 7.24 0.05 -9.59
CA PHE A 249 7.53 1.41 -9.12
C PHE A 249 8.25 2.22 -10.20
N GLU A 250 7.96 3.51 -10.27
CA GLU A 250 8.54 4.48 -11.21
C GLU A 250 9.96 4.89 -10.78
N ILE A 251 10.87 3.93 -10.68
CA ILE A 251 12.27 4.12 -10.27
C ILE A 251 13.22 3.35 -11.18
N ASN A 252 14.40 3.91 -11.42
CA ASN A 252 15.49 3.18 -12.03
C ASN A 252 16.28 2.41 -10.95
N ASP A 253 16.17 1.08 -10.98
CA ASP A 253 16.70 0.16 -9.94
C ASP A 253 18.24 0.23 -9.76
N HIS A 254 18.98 0.80 -10.71
CA HIS A 254 20.44 0.90 -10.63
C HIS A 254 20.97 2.26 -10.22
N THR A 255 20.24 3.33 -10.55
CA THR A 255 20.60 4.70 -10.20
C THR A 255 19.85 5.22 -8.98
N GLY A 256 18.74 4.58 -8.61
CA GLY A 256 17.84 5.03 -7.55
C GLY A 256 17.03 6.28 -7.92
N LYS A 257 17.09 6.74 -9.17
CA LYS A 257 16.37 7.94 -9.60
C LYS A 257 14.92 7.63 -9.94
N GLN A 258 14.02 8.48 -9.48
CA GLN A 258 12.61 8.46 -9.90
C GLN A 258 12.51 8.67 -11.42
N LEU A 259 11.64 7.91 -12.07
CA LEU A 259 11.28 8.09 -13.47
C LEU A 259 10.25 9.21 -13.57
N SER A 260 10.36 10.07 -14.58
CA SER A 260 9.31 11.01 -14.92
C SER A 260 8.21 10.32 -15.73
N ASP A 261 7.03 10.93 -15.78
CA ASP A 261 5.91 10.47 -16.63
C ASP A 261 6.36 10.23 -18.08
N ASP A 262 7.18 11.13 -18.64
CA ASP A 262 7.76 10.99 -19.98
C ASP A 262 8.65 9.73 -20.10
N ASN A 263 9.49 9.46 -19.10
CA ASN A 263 10.36 8.28 -19.10
C ASN A 263 9.55 6.99 -19.00
N VAL A 264 8.49 6.98 -18.20
CA VAL A 264 7.56 5.84 -18.09
C VAL A 264 6.85 5.61 -19.43
N LEU A 265 6.37 6.67 -20.07
CA LEU A 265 5.71 6.61 -21.37
C LEU A 265 6.65 6.13 -22.48
N VAL A 266 7.87 6.67 -22.54
CA VAL A 266 8.90 6.26 -23.51
C VAL A 266 9.26 4.79 -23.32
N ALA A 267 9.36 4.30 -22.07
CA ALA A 267 9.62 2.89 -21.79
C ALA A 267 8.47 1.99 -22.26
N HIS A 268 7.22 2.40 -22.04
CA HIS A 268 6.05 1.68 -22.53
C HIS A 268 6.01 1.64 -24.07
N TYR A 269 6.19 2.79 -24.75
CA TYR A 269 6.22 2.85 -26.21
C TYR A 269 7.38 2.05 -26.81
N SER A 270 8.55 2.08 -26.18
CA SER A 270 9.70 1.27 -26.63
C SER A 270 9.38 -0.22 -26.55
N ARG A 271 8.69 -0.66 -25.48
CA ARG A 271 8.27 -2.04 -25.28
C ARG A 271 7.22 -2.48 -26.32
N VAL A 272 6.16 -1.70 -26.50
CA VAL A 272 5.11 -1.97 -27.50
C VAL A 272 5.70 -1.98 -28.90
N LYS A 273 6.54 -1.00 -29.25
CA LYS A 273 7.22 -0.95 -30.55
C LYS A 273 8.09 -2.18 -30.80
N THR A 274 8.84 -2.63 -29.79
CA THR A 274 9.67 -3.85 -29.92
C THR A 274 8.78 -5.07 -30.16
N PHE A 275 7.65 -5.16 -29.47
CA PHE A 275 6.66 -6.20 -29.69
C PHE A 275 6.01 -6.16 -31.08
N GLN A 276 5.64 -4.97 -31.56
CA GLN A 276 5.10 -4.77 -32.91
C GLN A 276 6.09 -5.19 -33.99
N LEU A 277 7.37 -4.81 -33.87
CA LEU A 277 8.42 -5.23 -34.80
C LEU A 277 8.60 -6.76 -34.80
N LEU A 278 8.60 -7.38 -33.63
CA LEU A 278 8.71 -8.83 -33.50
C LEU A 278 7.52 -9.56 -34.13
N THR A 279 6.30 -9.11 -33.84
CA THR A 279 5.07 -9.75 -34.33
C THR A 279 4.90 -9.57 -35.83
N PHE A 280 5.22 -8.40 -36.37
CA PHE A 280 5.23 -8.15 -37.82
C PHE A 280 6.16 -9.11 -38.57
N GLU A 281 7.35 -9.40 -38.01
CA GLU A 281 8.34 -10.27 -38.65
C GLU A 281 8.07 -11.77 -38.40
N LYS A 282 7.64 -12.14 -37.19
CA LYS A 282 7.65 -13.54 -36.70
C LYS A 282 6.27 -14.14 -36.41
N VAL A 283 5.19 -13.37 -36.43
CA VAL A 283 3.84 -13.84 -36.09
C VAL A 283 2.79 -13.23 -37.05
N PRO A 284 2.63 -13.78 -38.27
CA PRO A 284 1.77 -13.19 -39.30
C PRO A 284 0.31 -12.98 -38.88
N LYS A 285 -0.22 -13.83 -37.98
CA LYS A 285 -1.58 -13.70 -37.43
C LYS A 285 -1.80 -12.41 -36.63
N LEU A 286 -0.73 -11.82 -36.11
CA LEU A 286 -0.76 -10.56 -35.36
C LEU A 286 -0.33 -9.36 -36.22
N ASN A 287 -0.31 -9.47 -37.56
CA ASN A 287 0.10 -8.37 -38.42
C ASN A 287 -0.79 -7.13 -38.29
N GLU A 288 -2.10 -7.31 -38.08
CA GLU A 288 -3.01 -6.19 -37.84
C GLU A 288 -2.61 -5.47 -36.54
N LEU A 289 -2.44 -6.22 -35.45
CA LEU A 289 -1.94 -5.69 -34.17
C LEU A 289 -0.56 -5.01 -34.31
N ALA A 290 0.33 -5.56 -35.12
CA ALA A 290 1.66 -5.02 -35.34
C ALA A 290 1.65 -3.65 -36.05
N LEU A 291 0.62 -3.37 -36.85
CA LEU A 291 0.44 -2.13 -37.60
C LEU A 291 -0.48 -1.11 -36.92
N SER A 292 -1.18 -1.53 -35.87
CA SER A 292 -2.07 -0.67 -35.08
C SER A 292 -1.33 0.45 -34.35
N ASP A 293 -2.02 1.54 -34.07
CA ASP A 293 -1.48 2.60 -33.23
C ASP A 293 -1.44 2.15 -31.75
N VAL A 294 -0.45 2.62 -30.99
CA VAL A 294 -0.29 2.26 -29.57
C VAL A 294 -1.51 2.69 -28.72
N GLY A 295 -2.20 3.76 -29.14
CA GLY A 295 -3.41 4.25 -28.48
C GLY A 295 -4.61 3.30 -28.62
N SER A 296 -4.64 2.43 -29.62
CA SER A 296 -5.64 1.37 -29.75
C SER A 296 -5.31 0.10 -28.96
N MET A 297 -4.06 -0.05 -28.51
CA MET A 297 -3.53 -1.27 -27.88
C MET A 297 -3.27 -1.16 -26.37
N HIS A 298 -3.86 -0.16 -25.70
CA HIS A 298 -3.53 0.11 -24.30
C HIS A 298 -4.48 -0.56 -23.29
N ARG A 299 -5.70 -0.95 -23.72
CA ARG A 299 -6.70 -1.55 -22.83
C ARG A 299 -6.55 -3.06 -22.76
N ARG A 300 -6.76 -3.61 -21.56
CA ARG A 300 -6.67 -5.05 -21.30
C ARG A 300 -7.65 -5.86 -22.14
N SER A 301 -8.89 -5.39 -22.29
CA SER A 301 -9.93 -6.03 -23.11
C SER A 301 -9.50 -6.16 -24.58
N ASP A 302 -8.92 -5.09 -25.12
CA ASP A 302 -8.55 -5.00 -26.53
C ASP A 302 -7.33 -5.90 -26.78
N LEU A 303 -6.31 -5.83 -25.92
CA LEU A 303 -5.15 -6.73 -25.97
C LEU A 303 -5.54 -8.21 -25.86
N SER A 304 -6.41 -8.56 -24.91
CA SER A 304 -6.86 -9.95 -24.73
C SER A 304 -7.60 -10.47 -25.97
N LYS A 305 -8.45 -9.64 -26.57
CA LYS A 305 -9.19 -9.99 -27.80
C LYS A 305 -8.23 -10.21 -28.97
N GLU A 306 -7.28 -9.32 -29.20
CA GLU A 306 -6.32 -9.42 -30.30
C GLU A 306 -5.38 -10.64 -30.14
N LEU A 307 -4.96 -10.95 -28.91
CA LEU A 307 -4.10 -12.11 -28.62
C LEU A 307 -4.85 -13.44 -28.73
N SER A 308 -6.17 -13.45 -28.58
CA SER A 308 -7.01 -14.67 -28.66
C SER A 308 -7.04 -15.34 -30.05
N VAL A 309 -6.52 -14.67 -31.08
CA VAL A 309 -6.39 -15.22 -32.45
C VAL A 309 -5.30 -16.31 -32.53
N LEU A 310 -4.37 -16.33 -31.57
CA LEU A 310 -3.31 -17.33 -31.50
C LEU A 310 -3.81 -18.66 -30.94
N SER A 311 -3.30 -19.77 -31.46
CA SER A 311 -3.49 -21.07 -30.81
C SER A 311 -2.70 -21.15 -29.49
N PRO A 312 -3.05 -22.07 -28.57
CA PRO A 312 -2.30 -22.28 -27.34
C PRO A 312 -0.79 -22.48 -27.57
N GLU A 313 -0.43 -23.25 -28.59
CA GLU A 313 0.96 -23.53 -28.95
C GLU A 313 1.67 -22.30 -29.51
N GLU A 314 0.99 -21.50 -30.33
CA GLU A 314 1.53 -20.25 -30.87
C GLU A 314 1.72 -19.19 -29.79
N LEU A 315 0.79 -19.11 -28.83
CA LEU A 315 0.90 -18.22 -27.68
C LEU A 315 2.05 -18.63 -26.78
N LYS A 316 2.22 -19.94 -26.52
CA LYS A 316 3.34 -20.48 -25.75
C LYS A 316 4.69 -20.19 -26.42
N ASP A 317 4.83 -20.44 -27.72
CA ASP A 317 6.03 -20.09 -28.51
C ASP A 317 6.32 -18.58 -28.46
N LEU A 318 5.28 -17.73 -28.56
CA LEU A 318 5.44 -16.29 -28.45
C LEU A 318 5.97 -15.85 -27.07
N VAL A 319 5.38 -16.36 -25.99
CA VAL A 319 5.71 -15.97 -24.62
C VAL A 319 7.05 -16.56 -24.16
N CYS A 320 7.27 -17.86 -24.38
CA CYS A 320 8.39 -18.60 -23.82
C CYS A 320 9.65 -18.52 -24.70
N ASP A 321 9.52 -18.56 -26.03
CA ASP A 321 10.67 -18.65 -26.94
C ASP A 321 11.03 -17.32 -27.59
N LYS A 322 10.04 -16.62 -28.15
CA LYS A 322 10.27 -15.37 -28.89
C LYS A 322 10.52 -14.20 -27.94
N LEU A 323 9.64 -14.00 -26.95
CA LEU A 323 9.76 -12.92 -25.98
C LEU A 323 10.54 -13.33 -24.72
N LYS A 324 10.55 -14.63 -24.39
CA LYS A 324 11.23 -15.20 -23.22
C LYS A 324 10.83 -14.52 -21.92
N LEU A 325 9.53 -14.28 -21.76
CA LEU A 325 8.95 -13.69 -20.56
C LEU A 325 8.81 -14.71 -19.43
N VAL A 326 8.60 -15.98 -19.80
CA VAL A 326 8.44 -17.13 -18.88
C VAL A 326 9.31 -18.28 -19.37
N SER A 327 9.75 -19.15 -18.46
CA SER A 327 10.53 -20.32 -18.80
C SER A 327 9.62 -21.48 -19.22
N GLU A 328 9.91 -22.15 -20.33
CA GLU A 328 9.18 -23.35 -20.79
C GLU A 328 9.13 -24.49 -19.77
N LYS A 329 10.02 -24.47 -18.76
CA LYS A 329 10.10 -25.50 -17.72
C LYS A 329 9.08 -25.28 -16.60
N ASP A 330 8.40 -24.15 -16.61
CA ASP A 330 7.51 -23.79 -15.51
C ASP A 330 6.15 -24.46 -15.73
N SER A 331 5.59 -25.04 -14.67
CA SER A 331 4.38 -25.89 -14.71
C SER A 331 3.15 -25.16 -15.26
N TRP A 332 3.06 -23.85 -15.06
CA TRP A 332 1.96 -23.00 -15.53
C TRP A 332 2.05 -22.60 -17.01
N THR A 333 3.10 -22.97 -17.73
CA THR A 333 3.19 -22.63 -19.18
C THR A 333 2.22 -23.40 -20.07
N GLU A 334 1.51 -24.40 -19.54
CA GLU A 334 0.41 -25.07 -20.24
C GLU A 334 -0.93 -24.32 -20.12
N ARG A 335 -1.01 -23.34 -19.21
CA ARG A 335 -2.23 -22.57 -18.95
C ARG A 335 -2.35 -21.37 -19.90
N VAL A 336 -3.30 -21.44 -20.82
CA VAL A 336 -3.55 -20.38 -21.82
C VAL A 336 -3.95 -19.06 -21.17
N ASP A 337 -4.78 -19.12 -20.13
CA ASP A 337 -5.21 -17.95 -19.36
C ASP A 337 -4.03 -17.25 -18.67
N PHE A 338 -3.10 -18.01 -18.09
CA PHE A 338 -1.86 -17.49 -17.52
C PHE A 338 -0.98 -16.81 -18.59
N LEU A 339 -0.77 -17.47 -19.74
CA LEU A 339 0.04 -16.91 -20.83
C LEU A 339 -0.57 -15.62 -21.40
N LEU A 340 -1.90 -15.57 -21.54
CA LEU A 340 -2.62 -14.36 -21.94
C LEU A 340 -2.42 -13.24 -20.91
N GLU A 341 -2.56 -13.54 -19.62
CA GLU A 341 -2.36 -12.58 -18.54
C GLU A 341 -0.94 -11.99 -18.53
N VAL A 342 0.08 -12.84 -18.72
CA VAL A 342 1.48 -12.41 -18.87
C VAL A 342 1.64 -11.41 -20.02
N MET A 343 1.05 -11.71 -21.18
CA MET A 343 1.11 -10.83 -22.35
C MET A 343 0.36 -9.51 -22.14
N VAL A 344 -0.85 -9.57 -21.59
CA VAL A 344 -1.67 -8.38 -21.32
C VAL A 344 -0.96 -7.48 -20.32
N SER A 345 -0.47 -8.02 -19.20
CA SER A 345 0.25 -7.24 -18.19
C SER A 345 1.61 -6.70 -18.71
N PHE A 346 2.26 -7.42 -19.61
CA PHE A 346 3.47 -6.94 -20.27
C PHE A 346 3.18 -5.75 -21.19
N LEU A 347 2.07 -5.76 -21.93
CA LEU A 347 1.79 -4.75 -22.96
C LEU A 347 0.91 -3.59 -22.50
N GLU A 348 0.09 -3.75 -21.47
CA GLU A 348 -0.86 -2.73 -21.03
C GLU A 348 -0.18 -1.40 -20.67
N LYS A 349 -0.91 -0.30 -20.90
CA LYS A 349 -0.49 1.00 -20.38
C LYS A 349 -0.74 1.00 -18.88
N ARG A 350 0.31 1.25 -18.12
CA ARG A 350 0.22 1.41 -16.68
C ARG A 350 -0.24 2.82 -16.35
N GLN A 351 -1.19 2.94 -15.44
CA GLN A 351 -1.54 4.21 -14.82
C GLN A 351 -0.33 4.72 -14.05
N SER A 352 -0.03 6.02 -14.15
CA SER A 352 1.05 6.59 -13.35
C SER A 352 0.67 6.66 -11.88
N GLN A 353 1.65 6.62 -10.99
CA GLN A 353 1.40 6.75 -9.55
C GLN A 353 0.68 8.07 -9.24
N LYS A 354 1.03 9.13 -9.97
CA LYS A 354 0.39 10.45 -9.89
C LYS A 354 -1.09 10.41 -10.30
N GLU A 355 -1.42 9.77 -11.43
CA GLU A 355 -2.80 9.61 -11.89
C GLU A 355 -3.64 8.81 -10.89
N ALA A 356 -3.08 7.72 -10.35
CA ALA A 356 -3.76 6.86 -9.37
C ALA A 356 -4.13 7.62 -8.09
N ILE A 357 -3.21 8.43 -7.56
CA ILE A 357 -3.45 9.24 -6.36
C ILE A 357 -4.49 10.34 -6.63
N ASN A 358 -4.45 10.97 -7.80
CA ASN A 358 -5.43 12.00 -8.16
C ASN A 358 -6.83 11.45 -8.37
N ALA A 359 -6.95 10.18 -8.74
CA ALA A 359 -8.21 9.46 -8.83
C ALA A 359 -8.72 8.98 -7.46
N LEU A 360 -7.94 9.10 -6.38
CA LEU A 360 -8.31 8.59 -5.06
C LEU A 360 -9.11 9.62 -4.25
N PRO A 361 -10.29 9.25 -3.69
CA PRO A 361 -11.05 10.10 -2.79
C PRO A 361 -10.31 10.46 -1.50
N LEU A 362 -10.40 11.71 -1.05
CA LEU A 362 -9.77 12.12 0.21
C LEU A 362 -10.57 11.72 1.45
N TYR A 363 -11.88 11.54 1.31
CA TYR A 363 -12.74 11.12 2.41
C TYR A 363 -12.90 9.61 2.42
N PRO A 364 -12.92 8.97 3.60
CA PRO A 364 -13.29 7.58 3.72
C PRO A 364 -14.78 7.35 3.43
N ASN A 365 -15.08 6.16 2.93
CA ASN A 365 -16.43 5.65 2.72
C ASN A 365 -16.69 4.39 3.58
N GLU A 366 -17.90 3.88 3.52
CA GLU A 366 -18.35 2.70 4.26
C GLU A 366 -17.59 1.41 3.95
N GLN A 367 -16.95 1.30 2.79
CA GLN A 367 -16.20 0.08 2.45
C GLN A 367 -14.86 0.07 3.19
N ILE A 368 -14.15 1.20 3.19
CA ILE A 368 -12.81 1.31 3.77
C ILE A 368 -12.86 1.36 5.31
N MET A 369 -13.86 2.03 5.89
CA MET A 369 -13.96 2.18 7.36
C MET A 369 -14.04 0.85 8.11
N TRP A 370 -14.72 -0.15 7.53
CA TRP A 370 -14.96 -1.44 8.17
C TRP A 370 -14.12 -2.59 7.60
N ASP A 371 -13.17 -2.29 6.71
CA ASP A 371 -12.16 -3.25 6.29
C ASP A 371 -11.07 -3.39 7.37
N GLU A 372 -11.14 -4.46 8.17
CA GLU A 372 -10.19 -4.72 9.26
C GLU A 372 -8.75 -4.98 8.78
N SER A 373 -8.54 -5.28 7.49
CA SER A 373 -7.20 -5.47 6.92
C SER A 373 -6.45 -4.15 6.71
N LEU A 374 -7.21 -3.05 6.55
CA LEU A 374 -6.70 -1.69 6.33
C LEU A 374 -6.89 -0.78 7.55
N VAL A 375 -8.02 -0.93 8.26
CA VAL A 375 -8.41 -0.13 9.43
C VAL A 375 -8.62 -1.07 10.62
N PRO A 376 -7.53 -1.50 11.28
CA PRO A 376 -7.59 -2.45 12.38
C PRO A 376 -8.28 -1.85 13.60
N SER A 377 -8.91 -2.70 14.42
CA SER A 377 -9.42 -2.29 15.73
C SER A 377 -8.29 -2.19 16.77
N VAL A 378 -8.56 -1.51 17.89
CA VAL A 378 -7.63 -1.41 19.04
C VAL A 378 -7.20 -2.78 19.56
N ASN A 379 -8.02 -3.80 19.37
CA ASN A 379 -7.77 -5.17 19.84
C ASN A 379 -6.88 -5.99 18.89
N TYR A 380 -6.28 -5.35 17.88
CA TYR A 380 -5.40 -6.04 16.96
C TYR A 380 -4.18 -6.63 17.69
N SER A 381 -4.02 -7.95 17.60
CA SER A 381 -3.02 -8.71 18.36
C SER A 381 -1.60 -8.63 17.79
N GLY A 382 -1.41 -8.15 16.56
CA GLY A 382 -0.11 -8.22 15.86
C GLY A 382 0.16 -9.55 15.14
N GLU A 383 -0.71 -10.55 15.29
CA GLU A 383 -0.50 -11.90 14.72
C GLU A 383 -0.71 -11.94 13.20
N GLY A 384 -1.67 -11.16 12.69
CA GLY A 384 -2.00 -11.07 11.27
C GLY A 384 -1.00 -10.22 10.48
N CYS A 385 -1.03 -10.33 9.15
CA CYS A 385 -0.42 -9.32 8.29
C CYS A 385 -1.37 -8.13 8.15
N GLN A 386 -0.82 -6.91 8.03
CA GLN A 386 -1.60 -5.72 7.67
C GLN A 386 -1.17 -5.23 6.30
N ALA A 387 -2.14 -4.84 5.46
CA ALA A 387 -1.88 -4.25 4.16
C ALA A 387 -1.53 -2.75 4.30
N LEU A 388 -0.64 -2.43 5.24
CA LEU A 388 -0.24 -1.07 5.60
C LEU A 388 1.20 -0.78 5.15
N PRO A 389 1.48 0.42 4.61
CA PRO A 389 2.84 0.84 4.37
C PRO A 389 3.66 0.87 5.66
N LYS A 390 4.92 0.47 5.59
CA LYS A 390 5.85 0.57 6.72
C LYS A 390 6.71 1.82 6.59
N LEU A 391 6.88 2.52 7.72
CA LEU A 391 7.85 3.59 7.86
C LEU A 391 9.14 3.00 8.43
N ASN A 392 10.20 2.99 7.62
CA ASN A 392 11.54 2.59 8.03
C ASN A 392 12.54 3.69 7.63
N LEU A 393 13.84 3.45 7.78
CA LEU A 393 14.91 4.39 7.50
C LEU A 393 15.08 4.71 6.00
N GLN A 394 14.62 3.83 5.12
CA GLN A 394 14.80 3.96 3.66
C GLN A 394 13.46 4.00 2.93
N PHE A 395 13.40 4.87 1.93
CA PHE A 395 12.32 4.99 0.95
C PHE A 395 12.95 5.01 -0.44
N LEU A 396 12.22 4.51 -1.45
CA LEU A 396 12.73 4.42 -2.82
C LEU A 396 12.92 5.81 -3.44
N THR A 397 11.95 6.70 -3.22
CA THR A 397 11.92 8.06 -3.75
C THR A 397 11.20 8.98 -2.75
N LEU A 398 11.26 10.30 -2.95
CA LEU A 398 10.43 11.24 -2.19
C LEU A 398 8.94 10.93 -2.40
N HIS A 399 8.55 10.57 -3.62
CA HIS A 399 7.17 10.20 -3.93
C HIS A 399 6.72 8.96 -3.14
N ASP A 400 7.57 7.92 -3.02
CA ASP A 400 7.30 6.74 -2.18
C ASP A 400 7.10 7.16 -0.72
N TYR A 401 8.01 7.96 -0.16
CA TYR A 401 7.86 8.49 1.20
C TYR A 401 6.51 9.21 1.40
N LEU A 402 6.16 10.15 0.51
CA LEU A 402 4.93 10.91 0.60
C LEU A 402 3.70 10.01 0.45
N LEU A 403 3.72 9.04 -0.46
CA LEU A 403 2.62 8.10 -0.68
C LEU A 403 2.38 7.21 0.54
N ARG A 404 3.45 6.71 1.19
CA ARG A 404 3.31 5.92 2.42
C ARG A 404 2.70 6.75 3.55
N ASN A 405 3.19 7.98 3.75
CA ASN A 405 2.64 8.88 4.76
C ASN A 405 1.19 9.28 4.45
N PHE A 406 0.88 9.57 3.18
CA PHE A 406 -0.47 9.86 2.72
C PHE A 406 -1.43 8.72 3.05
N ASN A 407 -1.06 7.47 2.72
CA ASN A 407 -1.90 6.31 3.00
C ASN A 407 -2.06 6.02 4.49
N LEU A 408 -0.97 6.06 5.26
CA LEU A 408 -1.02 5.84 6.71
C LEU A 408 -1.88 6.89 7.41
N PHE A 409 -1.66 8.16 7.10
CA PHE A 409 -2.42 9.26 7.70
C PHE A 409 -3.90 9.21 7.29
N ARG A 410 -4.20 8.82 6.04
CA ARG A 410 -5.57 8.60 5.56
C ARG A 410 -6.27 7.49 6.37
N LEU A 411 -5.59 6.37 6.59
CA LEU A 411 -6.16 5.21 7.29
C LEU A 411 -6.28 5.45 8.80
N GLU A 412 -5.31 6.13 9.42
CA GLU A 412 -5.40 6.61 10.81
C GLU A 412 -6.60 7.55 10.99
N SER A 413 -6.73 8.56 10.12
CA SER A 413 -7.88 9.48 10.16
C SER A 413 -9.20 8.74 9.95
N THR A 414 -9.21 7.70 9.11
CA THR A 414 -10.38 6.85 8.88
C THR A 414 -10.80 6.13 10.15
N TYR A 415 -9.85 5.61 10.93
CA TYR A 415 -10.13 4.99 12.23
C TYR A 415 -10.79 5.99 13.19
N GLU A 416 -10.26 7.21 13.31
CA GLU A 416 -10.86 8.24 14.16
C GLU A 416 -12.29 8.62 13.74
N ILE A 417 -12.52 8.79 12.42
CA ILE A 417 -13.84 9.11 11.88
C ILE A 417 -14.83 7.97 12.15
N ARG A 418 -14.38 6.72 12.04
CA ARG A 418 -15.18 5.53 12.37
C ARG A 418 -15.59 5.54 13.85
N GLU A 419 -14.71 5.94 14.76
CA GLU A 419 -15.05 6.05 16.19
C GLU A 419 -16.05 7.18 16.45
N ASP A 420 -15.87 8.35 15.82
CA ASP A 420 -16.83 9.46 15.91
C ASP A 420 -18.24 9.06 15.42
N ILE A 421 -18.32 8.28 14.33
CA ILE A 421 -19.57 7.75 13.79
C ILE A 421 -20.22 6.76 14.78
N GLN A 422 -19.43 5.83 15.34
CA GLN A 422 -19.89 4.84 16.32
C GLN A 422 -20.35 5.50 17.62
N GLU A 423 -19.74 6.60 18.04
CA GLU A 423 -20.18 7.38 19.20
C GLU A 423 -21.48 8.13 18.92
N ALA A 424 -21.60 8.77 17.74
CA ALA A 424 -22.70 9.67 17.44
C ALA A 424 -24.03 8.97 17.09
N ILE A 425 -23.99 7.91 16.27
CA ILE A 425 -25.21 7.28 15.71
C ILE A 425 -26.14 6.70 16.79
N PRO A 426 -25.66 5.94 17.80
CA PRO A 426 -26.55 5.32 18.79
C PRO A 426 -27.44 6.32 19.54
N HIS A 427 -26.99 7.56 19.70
CA HIS A 427 -27.73 8.62 20.38
C HIS A 427 -28.92 9.16 19.57
N LEU A 428 -28.94 8.95 18.25
CA LEU A 428 -30.03 9.40 17.37
C LEU A 428 -31.28 8.52 17.48
N LEU A 429 -31.15 7.29 18.00
CA LEU A 429 -32.25 6.33 18.18
C LEU A 429 -33.11 6.20 16.91
N ALA A 430 -32.47 5.78 15.82
CA ALA A 430 -33.12 5.58 14.53
C ALA A 430 -34.18 4.45 14.61
N TYR A 431 -35.31 4.66 13.96
CA TYR A 431 -36.38 3.67 13.83
C TYR A 431 -37.11 3.84 12.50
N ILE A 432 -37.81 2.80 12.04
CA ILE A 432 -38.68 2.90 10.87
C ILE A 432 -40.06 3.41 11.32
N ASN A 433 -40.56 4.47 10.69
CA ASN A 433 -41.88 5.02 10.97
C ASN A 433 -43.00 4.19 10.32
N ILE A 434 -44.25 4.60 10.47
CA ILE A 434 -45.42 3.89 9.94
C ILE A 434 -45.45 3.89 8.39
N GLU A 435 -44.80 4.88 7.77
CA GLU A 435 -44.71 5.05 6.33
C GLU A 435 -43.54 4.24 5.72
N GLY A 436 -42.75 3.55 6.55
CA GLY A 436 -41.59 2.76 6.10
C GLY A 436 -40.31 3.58 5.94
N GLU A 437 -40.31 4.84 6.37
CA GLU A 437 -39.16 5.75 6.28
C GLU A 437 -38.35 5.77 7.59
N THR A 438 -37.04 6.04 7.48
CA THR A 438 -36.18 6.22 8.66
C THR A 438 -36.54 7.53 9.37
N ALA A 439 -36.83 7.43 10.66
CA ALA A 439 -37.04 8.57 11.54
C ALA A 439 -36.15 8.47 12.80
N PHE A 440 -35.99 9.60 13.51
CA PHE A 440 -35.10 9.70 14.66
C PHE A 440 -35.87 10.25 15.87
N ARG A 441 -35.70 9.61 17.04
CA ARG A 441 -36.32 10.05 18.31
C ARG A 441 -35.30 10.65 19.28
N GLY A 442 -34.04 10.28 19.13
CA GLY A 442 -32.95 10.77 19.95
C GLY A 442 -32.29 12.01 19.35
N TRP A 443 -31.21 12.45 19.99
CA TRP A 443 -30.41 13.57 19.54
C TRP A 443 -28.93 13.26 19.82
N SER A 444 -28.07 13.67 18.89
CA SER A 444 -26.62 13.64 19.07
C SER A 444 -26.10 15.06 19.11
N ARG A 445 -25.08 15.34 19.94
CA ARG A 445 -24.39 16.64 19.92
C ARG A 445 -23.70 16.90 18.57
N MET A 446 -23.25 15.84 17.91
CA MET A 446 -22.42 15.88 16.71
C MET A 446 -23.20 15.58 15.42
N GLY A 447 -24.39 15.00 15.52
CA GLY A 447 -25.20 14.61 14.35
C GLY A 447 -26.60 15.22 14.37
N VAL A 448 -27.07 15.67 13.21
CA VAL A 448 -28.42 16.21 13.00
C VAL A 448 -29.11 15.52 11.82
N PRO A 449 -30.44 15.29 11.89
CA PRO A 449 -31.20 14.83 10.73
C PRO A 449 -31.21 15.86 9.60
N ILE A 450 -30.97 15.37 8.38
CA ILE A 450 -31.09 16.15 7.15
C ILE A 450 -32.56 16.30 6.81
N LYS A 451 -33.01 17.53 6.56
CA LYS A 451 -34.34 17.82 6.04
C LYS A 451 -34.39 17.73 4.52
N GLU A 452 -33.34 18.22 3.86
CA GLU A 452 -33.23 18.22 2.41
C GLU A 452 -31.77 18.15 1.99
N PHE A 453 -31.49 17.35 0.96
CA PHE A 453 -30.20 17.26 0.30
C PHE A 453 -30.41 17.40 -1.20
N LYS A 454 -29.68 18.30 -1.85
CA LYS A 454 -29.76 18.52 -3.30
C LYS A 454 -28.40 18.81 -3.90
N ILE A 455 -28.04 18.07 -4.95
CA ILE A 455 -26.90 18.43 -5.79
C ILE A 455 -27.25 19.73 -6.53
N LYS A 456 -26.38 20.73 -6.40
CA LYS A 456 -26.58 22.08 -6.93
C LYS A 456 -25.92 22.28 -8.28
N GLU A 457 -24.66 21.86 -8.40
CA GLU A 457 -23.87 22.02 -9.62
C GLU A 457 -22.85 20.88 -9.74
N VAL A 458 -22.73 20.34 -10.95
CA VAL A 458 -21.64 19.44 -11.36
C VAL A 458 -20.92 20.11 -12.52
N LYS A 459 -19.66 20.51 -12.31
CA LYS A 459 -18.86 21.16 -13.36
C LYS A 459 -18.26 20.12 -14.30
N GLN A 460 -18.03 20.54 -15.54
CA GLN A 460 -17.34 19.70 -16.52
C GLN A 460 -15.93 19.35 -16.04
N PRO A 461 -15.41 18.15 -16.36
CA PRO A 461 -14.03 17.77 -16.07
C PRO A 461 -13.01 18.76 -16.65
N ASN A 462 -11.87 18.90 -15.97
CA ASN A 462 -10.74 19.62 -16.54
C ASN A 462 -10.13 18.82 -17.71
N ILE A 463 -9.39 19.50 -18.58
CA ILE A 463 -8.70 18.84 -19.70
C ILE A 463 -7.72 17.80 -19.14
N GLY A 464 -7.90 16.54 -19.55
CA GLY A 464 -7.05 15.41 -19.11
C GLY A 464 -7.59 14.66 -17.89
N GLU A 465 -8.63 15.18 -17.22
CA GLU A 465 -9.29 14.49 -16.11
C GLU A 465 -10.60 13.84 -16.57
N VAL A 466 -10.96 12.72 -15.94
CA VAL A 466 -12.25 12.04 -16.17
C VAL A 466 -13.32 12.48 -15.18
N LYS A 467 -12.91 12.87 -13.97
CA LYS A 467 -13.79 13.30 -12.89
C LYS A 467 -14.21 14.77 -13.06
N PRO A 468 -15.38 15.18 -12.55
CA PRO A 468 -15.82 16.58 -12.64
C PRO A 468 -14.86 17.52 -11.91
N ALA A 469 -14.72 18.76 -12.40
CA ALA A 469 -13.83 19.75 -11.78
C ALA A 469 -14.33 20.23 -10.40
N ALA A 470 -15.64 20.21 -10.17
CA ALA A 470 -16.26 20.50 -8.88
C ALA A 470 -17.65 19.89 -8.80
N VAL A 471 -18.05 19.47 -7.61
CA VAL A 471 -19.41 19.03 -7.30
C VAL A 471 -19.85 19.76 -6.04
N THR A 472 -20.98 20.46 -6.13
CA THR A 472 -21.55 21.20 -4.99
C THR A 472 -22.95 20.73 -4.68
N ALA A 473 -23.31 20.73 -3.40
CA ALA A 473 -24.63 20.35 -2.91
C ALA A 473 -25.11 21.29 -1.80
N ASP A 474 -26.41 21.46 -1.68
CA ASP A 474 -27.05 22.17 -0.57
C ASP A 474 -27.65 21.14 0.41
N VAL A 475 -27.35 21.33 1.69
CA VAL A 475 -27.83 20.49 2.80
C VAL A 475 -28.59 21.35 3.79
N THR A 476 -29.87 21.06 3.98
CA THR A 476 -30.72 21.79 4.93
C THR A 476 -31.00 20.94 6.15
N PHE A 477 -30.81 21.51 7.35
CA PHE A 477 -31.07 20.85 8.63
C PHE A 477 -31.64 21.82 9.66
N SER A 478 -32.18 21.27 10.75
CA SER A 478 -32.73 22.04 11.86
C SER A 478 -31.90 21.85 13.12
N ILE A 479 -31.55 22.96 13.78
CA ILE A 479 -30.88 22.94 15.10
C ILE A 479 -31.88 23.02 16.26
N SER A 480 -33.19 22.99 15.96
CA SER A 480 -34.27 23.13 16.95
C SER A 480 -34.22 22.08 18.06
N ILE A 481 -33.78 20.86 17.74
CA ILE A 481 -33.71 19.72 18.68
C ILE A 481 -32.60 19.89 19.73
N HIS A 482 -31.72 20.87 19.57
CA HIS A 482 -30.55 21.06 20.43
C HIS A 482 -30.74 22.17 21.47
N ASN A 483 -30.00 22.10 22.57
CA ASN A 483 -29.95 23.18 23.57
C ASN A 483 -29.12 24.39 23.06
N ALA A 484 -29.18 25.51 23.78
CA ALA A 484 -28.52 26.76 23.36
C ALA A 484 -27.00 26.61 23.12
N GLN A 485 -26.31 25.82 23.94
CA GLN A 485 -24.87 25.57 23.79
C GLN A 485 -24.57 24.83 22.49
N VAL A 486 -25.26 23.71 22.24
CA VAL A 486 -25.05 22.90 21.04
C VAL A 486 -25.52 23.64 19.78
N ARG A 487 -26.59 24.43 19.86
CA ARG A 487 -27.00 25.35 18.77
C ARG A 487 -25.88 26.33 18.43
N SER A 488 -25.21 26.91 19.44
CA SER A 488 -24.06 27.79 19.23
C SER A 488 -22.88 27.07 18.57
N GLU A 489 -22.64 25.80 18.90
CA GLU A 489 -21.60 24.99 18.26
C GLU A 489 -21.90 24.75 16.78
N TRP A 490 -23.13 24.41 16.41
CA TRP A 490 -23.52 24.25 15.00
C TRP A 490 -23.50 25.58 14.23
N ASN A 491 -23.84 26.69 14.88
CA ASN A 491 -23.69 28.02 14.28
C ASN A 491 -22.22 28.46 14.15
N SER A 492 -21.28 27.75 14.78
CA SER A 492 -19.85 28.08 14.73
C SER A 492 -19.08 27.37 13.61
N LEU A 493 -19.79 26.58 12.79
CA LEU A 493 -19.22 25.97 11.59
C LEU A 493 -18.66 27.04 10.65
N LYS A 494 -17.50 26.76 10.05
CA LYS A 494 -16.76 27.69 9.20
C LYS A 494 -16.57 27.14 7.79
N GLU A 495 -16.16 28.02 6.89
CA GLU A 495 -15.61 27.61 5.60
C GLU A 495 -14.45 26.64 5.82
N HIS A 496 -14.35 25.62 4.96
CA HIS A 496 -13.38 24.53 5.03
C HIS A 496 -13.59 23.51 6.16
N ASP A 497 -14.60 23.68 7.02
CA ASP A 497 -14.93 22.62 7.97
C ASP A 497 -15.42 21.37 7.21
N VAL A 498 -14.90 20.20 7.59
CA VAL A 498 -15.32 18.92 7.00
C VAL A 498 -16.52 18.36 7.77
N LEU A 499 -17.54 17.95 7.02
CA LEU A 499 -18.75 17.28 7.51
C LEU A 499 -18.94 15.93 6.82
N PHE A 500 -19.71 15.04 7.42
CA PHE A 500 -20.04 13.73 6.87
C PHE A 500 -21.54 13.59 6.64
N LEU A 501 -21.90 13.13 5.46
CA LEU A 501 -23.24 12.76 5.03
C LEU A 501 -23.40 11.26 5.23
N LEU A 502 -24.40 10.87 6.02
CA LEU A 502 -24.65 9.47 6.36
C LEU A 502 -26.06 9.06 5.89
N SER A 503 -26.17 7.81 5.42
CA SER A 503 -27.45 7.15 5.20
C SER A 503 -27.66 6.09 6.26
N ILE A 504 -28.65 6.29 7.13
CA ILE A 504 -29.05 5.35 8.17
C ILE A 504 -30.39 4.70 7.81
N ARG A 505 -30.44 3.38 7.83
CA ARG A 505 -31.65 2.57 7.72
C ARG A 505 -31.59 1.42 8.74
N PRO A 506 -32.30 1.53 9.87
CA PRO A 506 -32.32 0.48 10.88
C PRO A 506 -32.98 -0.80 10.33
N SER A 507 -32.57 -1.95 10.87
CA SER A 507 -33.15 -3.25 10.51
C SER A 507 -34.61 -3.35 10.99
N PHE A 508 -35.45 -4.00 10.18
CA PHE A 508 -36.90 -4.06 10.38
C PHE A 508 -37.33 -5.16 11.37
N GLU A 509 -36.49 -6.19 11.58
CA GLU A 509 -36.87 -7.37 12.33
C GLU A 509 -36.37 -7.32 13.78
N PRO A 510 -37.21 -7.68 14.78
CA PRO A 510 -36.74 -7.90 16.13
C PRO A 510 -35.84 -9.13 16.14
N LEU A 511 -34.53 -8.89 16.03
CA LEU A 511 -33.51 -9.94 16.07
C LEU A 511 -33.51 -10.60 17.44
N SER A 512 -33.37 -11.93 17.47
CA SER A 512 -33.07 -12.64 18.70
C SER A 512 -31.73 -12.17 19.28
N SER A 513 -31.50 -12.37 20.59
CA SER A 513 -30.23 -12.00 21.22
C SER A 513 -29.01 -12.66 20.55
N GLU A 514 -29.19 -13.84 19.95
CA GLU A 514 -28.13 -14.56 19.22
C GLU A 514 -27.86 -13.96 17.83
N GLU A 515 -28.88 -13.47 17.13
CA GLU A 515 -28.73 -12.81 15.83
C GLU A 515 -28.15 -11.40 15.99
N ALA A 516 -28.59 -10.66 17.00
CA ALA A 516 -28.03 -9.34 17.33
C ALA A 516 -26.53 -9.39 17.67
N ALA A 517 -26.08 -10.48 18.32
CA ALA A 517 -24.67 -10.70 18.64
C ALA A 517 -23.81 -10.99 17.40
N LYS A 518 -24.40 -11.51 16.31
CA LYS A 518 -23.70 -11.82 15.04
C LYS A 518 -23.61 -10.66 14.07
N LEU A 519 -24.43 -9.62 14.23
CA LEU A 519 -24.39 -8.45 13.36
C LEU A 519 -23.03 -7.75 13.40
N THR A 520 -22.59 -7.31 12.23
CA THR A 520 -21.46 -6.39 12.08
C THR A 520 -21.80 -5.01 12.65
N VAL A 521 -20.77 -4.20 12.92
CA VAL A 521 -20.96 -2.84 13.45
C VAL A 521 -21.84 -1.97 12.53
N PRO A 522 -21.63 -1.91 11.19
CA PRO A 522 -22.50 -1.14 10.29
C PRO A 522 -23.96 -1.59 10.35
N GLU A 523 -24.20 -2.90 10.37
CA GLU A 523 -25.57 -3.46 10.43
C GLU A 523 -26.27 -3.09 11.73
N ARG A 524 -25.56 -3.13 12.87
CA ARG A 524 -26.11 -2.69 14.17
C ARG A 524 -26.46 -1.21 14.17
N LEU A 525 -25.67 -0.39 13.49
CA LEU A 525 -25.92 1.04 13.35
C LEU A 525 -26.98 1.35 12.28
N GLY A 526 -27.36 0.37 11.45
CA GLY A 526 -28.14 0.59 10.24
C GLY A 526 -27.43 1.48 9.22
N LEU A 527 -26.10 1.58 9.25
CA LEU A 527 -25.35 2.49 8.40
C LEU A 527 -25.17 1.88 7.00
N GLN A 528 -25.62 2.61 5.97
CA GLN A 528 -25.53 2.19 4.58
C GLN A 528 -24.44 2.91 3.80
N PHE A 529 -24.34 4.24 3.94
CA PHE A 529 -23.42 5.06 3.16
C PHE A 529 -22.77 6.13 4.02
N VAL A 530 -21.51 6.43 3.72
CA VAL A 530 -20.74 7.54 4.30
C VAL A 530 -20.06 8.34 3.20
N ARG A 531 -20.31 9.64 3.12
CA ARG A 531 -19.58 10.55 2.22
C ARG A 531 -19.10 11.78 2.98
N GLY A 532 -17.85 12.17 2.77
CA GLY A 532 -17.34 13.43 3.30
C GLY A 532 -17.66 14.60 2.39
N CYS A 533 -17.76 15.78 2.97
CA CYS A 533 -17.97 17.04 2.27
C CYS A 533 -17.30 18.19 3.02
N GLU A 534 -17.04 19.30 2.32
CA GLU A 534 -16.40 20.49 2.87
C GLU A 534 -17.33 21.69 2.78
N VAL A 535 -17.46 22.44 3.88
CA VAL A 535 -18.32 23.63 3.93
C VAL A 535 -17.77 24.73 3.04
N ILE A 536 -18.58 25.19 2.08
CA ILE A 536 -18.31 26.39 1.28
C ILE A 536 -18.96 27.60 1.94
N GLU A 537 -20.28 27.54 2.17
CA GLU A 537 -21.03 28.63 2.80
C GLU A 537 -22.21 28.12 3.62
N ILE A 538 -22.63 28.92 4.60
CA ILE A 538 -23.76 28.62 5.49
C ILE A 538 -24.73 29.78 5.45
N ARG A 539 -26.02 29.47 5.31
CA ARG A 539 -27.13 30.43 5.31
C ARG A 539 -28.11 30.10 6.43
N ASP A 540 -28.66 31.15 7.03
CA ASP A 540 -29.75 31.05 8.00
C ASP A 540 -31.12 30.86 7.33
N GLU A 541 -32.18 30.83 8.13
CA GLU A 541 -33.54 30.57 7.64
C GLU A 541 -34.09 31.68 6.73
N GLU A 542 -33.58 32.91 6.86
CA GLU A 542 -33.94 34.04 5.98
C GLU A 542 -33.01 34.13 4.76
N GLY A 543 -32.09 33.19 4.57
CA GLY A 543 -31.10 33.18 3.50
C GLY A 543 -29.89 34.08 3.75
N GLY A 544 -29.76 34.64 4.94
CA GLY A 544 -28.64 35.46 5.38
C GLY A 544 -27.38 34.61 5.55
N LEU A 545 -26.27 35.07 4.95
CA LEU A 545 -24.98 34.38 5.00
C LEU A 545 -24.38 34.47 6.42
N MET A 546 -23.95 33.34 6.98
CA MET A 546 -23.41 33.22 8.34
C MET A 546 -21.88 33.24 8.40
N ASN A 547 -21.20 32.85 7.31
CA ASN A 547 -19.74 32.72 7.25
C ASN A 547 -19.11 33.92 6.52
N ASP A 548 -18.04 34.47 7.09
CA ASP A 548 -17.36 35.66 6.58
C ASP A 548 -15.84 35.44 6.49
N PHE A 549 -15.39 34.95 5.33
CA PHE A 549 -13.96 34.98 4.92
C PHE A 549 -13.76 35.55 3.50
N THR A 550 -14.82 35.67 2.69
CA THR A 550 -14.77 36.32 1.37
C THR A 550 -14.71 37.85 1.44
N GLY A 551 -14.74 38.44 2.64
CA GLY A 551 -14.83 39.90 2.85
C GLY A 551 -16.17 40.51 2.42
N ARG A 552 -17.19 39.67 2.21
CA ARG A 552 -18.54 40.08 1.76
C ARG A 552 -19.39 40.61 2.90
N ILE A 553 -19.10 40.24 4.14
CA ILE A 553 -19.72 40.83 5.33
C ILE A 553 -18.61 41.61 6.05
N LYS A 554 -18.90 42.81 6.55
CA LYS A 554 -17.96 43.50 7.44
C LYS A 554 -18.24 43.02 8.86
N ARG A 555 -17.23 42.92 9.72
CA ARG A 555 -17.42 42.59 11.16
C ARG A 555 -18.49 43.45 11.84
N ASP A 556 -18.64 44.70 11.40
CA ASP A 556 -19.62 45.66 11.91
C ASP A 556 -21.06 45.39 11.43
N GLU A 557 -21.26 44.55 10.42
CA GLU A 557 -22.55 44.18 9.81
C GLU A 557 -23.01 42.76 10.21
N TRP A 558 -22.24 42.06 11.05
CA TRP A 558 -22.60 40.71 11.50
C TRP A 558 -23.89 40.74 12.34
N LYS A 559 -24.88 39.96 11.91
CA LYS A 559 -26.14 39.77 12.62
C LYS A 559 -26.20 38.34 13.15
N PRO A 560 -26.79 38.12 14.36
CA PRO A 560 -27.00 36.77 14.85
C PRO A 560 -27.89 36.00 13.87
N PRO A 561 -27.62 34.71 13.65
CA PRO A 561 -28.34 33.91 12.67
C PRO A 561 -29.80 33.77 13.08
N LYS A 562 -30.71 33.97 12.13
CA LYS A 562 -32.14 33.96 12.39
C LYS A 562 -32.77 32.59 12.13
N GLY A 563 -33.84 32.33 12.86
CA GLY A 563 -34.58 31.08 12.73
C GLY A 563 -33.79 29.85 13.19
N GLU A 564 -34.39 28.68 12.99
CA GLU A 564 -33.87 27.39 13.45
C GLU A 564 -33.34 26.51 12.30
N LEU A 565 -33.58 26.92 11.05
CA LEU A 565 -33.08 26.23 9.86
C LEU A 565 -31.72 26.75 9.42
N ARG A 566 -30.87 25.84 8.96
CA ARG A 566 -29.58 26.14 8.34
C ARG A 566 -29.50 25.44 7.01
N THR A 567 -29.03 26.16 5.99
CA THR A 567 -28.72 25.59 4.69
C THR A 567 -27.23 25.78 4.44
N VAL A 568 -26.52 24.67 4.28
CA VAL A 568 -25.07 24.64 4.06
C VAL A 568 -24.81 24.22 2.64
N THR A 569 -24.12 25.06 1.87
CA THR A 569 -23.56 24.66 0.59
C THR A 569 -22.21 23.99 0.84
N VAL A 570 -22.06 22.75 0.37
CA VAL A 570 -20.87 21.93 0.56
C VAL A 570 -20.24 21.55 -0.78
N ALA A 571 -18.91 21.39 -0.79
CA ALA A 571 -18.17 20.73 -1.84
C ALA A 571 -18.13 19.22 -1.54
N LEU A 572 -18.48 18.39 -2.54
CA LEU A 572 -18.34 16.94 -2.47
C LEU A 572 -17.02 16.52 -3.13
N ASP A 573 -16.46 15.37 -2.72
CA ASP A 573 -15.28 14.83 -3.37
C ASP A 573 -15.61 14.36 -4.79
N THR A 574 -14.89 14.94 -5.75
CA THR A 574 -15.16 14.74 -7.18
C THR A 574 -14.77 13.34 -7.66
N ALA A 575 -13.75 12.72 -7.05
CA ALA A 575 -13.35 11.36 -7.36
C ALA A 575 -14.40 10.37 -6.84
N GLN A 576 -14.86 10.55 -5.60
CA GLN A 576 -15.92 9.70 -5.03
C GLN A 576 -17.23 9.84 -5.80
N TYR A 577 -17.60 11.07 -6.20
CA TYR A 577 -18.79 11.30 -7.03
C TYR A 577 -18.70 10.57 -8.38
N PHE A 578 -17.55 10.65 -9.05
CA PHE A 578 -17.33 9.94 -10.31
C PHE A 578 -17.43 8.42 -10.14
N MET A 579 -16.87 7.88 -9.06
CA MET A 579 -16.98 6.45 -8.74
C MET A 579 -18.44 6.04 -8.50
N ASP A 580 -19.18 6.79 -7.69
CA ASP A 580 -20.58 6.49 -7.36
C ASP A 580 -21.46 6.51 -8.63
N VAL A 581 -21.29 7.51 -9.50
CA VAL A 581 -22.06 7.62 -10.75
C VAL A 581 -21.73 6.46 -11.71
N ASN A 582 -20.46 6.06 -11.80
CA ASN A 582 -20.08 4.92 -12.63
C ASN A 582 -20.63 3.60 -12.07
N ASP A 583 -20.59 3.40 -10.75
CA ASP A 583 -21.16 2.21 -10.12
C ASP A 583 -22.68 2.13 -10.34
N ILE A 584 -23.39 3.25 -10.32
CA ILE A 584 -24.82 3.31 -10.67
C ILE A 584 -25.03 2.93 -12.15
N ALA A 585 -24.22 3.49 -13.06
CA ALA A 585 -24.37 3.26 -14.50
C ALA A 585 -23.99 1.84 -14.94
N GLU A 586 -22.90 1.29 -14.42
CA GLU A 586 -22.32 0.01 -14.85
C GLU A 586 -22.88 -1.18 -14.05
N LYS A 587 -23.08 -1.00 -12.73
CA LYS A 587 -23.47 -2.09 -11.81
C LYS A 587 -24.92 -2.00 -11.37
N GLY A 588 -25.65 -0.94 -11.75
CA GLY A 588 -27.02 -0.70 -11.28
C GLY A 588 -27.08 -0.46 -9.78
N ALA A 589 -26.03 0.13 -9.19
CA ALA A 589 -25.97 0.42 -7.78
C ALA A 589 -27.05 1.43 -7.33
N ASP A 590 -27.29 1.47 -6.02
CA ASP A 590 -28.23 2.39 -5.39
C ASP A 590 -27.82 3.86 -5.56
N ASP A 591 -28.81 4.75 -5.73
CA ASP A 591 -28.56 6.20 -5.70
C ASP A 591 -28.21 6.64 -4.26
N VAL A 592 -26.91 6.83 -4.03
CA VAL A 592 -26.33 7.26 -2.75
C VAL A 592 -26.83 8.65 -2.35
N TYR A 593 -26.91 9.57 -3.32
CA TYR A 593 -27.17 10.99 -3.08
C TYR A 593 -28.63 11.27 -2.71
N GLY A 594 -29.55 10.39 -3.11
CA GLY A 594 -30.96 10.44 -2.71
C GLY A 594 -31.26 9.86 -1.31
N LYS A 595 -30.28 9.24 -0.64
CA LYS A 595 -30.53 8.47 0.61
C LYS A 595 -29.97 9.11 1.88
N PHE A 596 -29.20 10.19 1.79
CA PHE A 596 -28.63 10.84 2.97
C PHE A 596 -29.72 11.38 3.90
N ASN A 597 -29.61 11.05 5.19
CA ASN A 597 -30.59 11.46 6.19
C ASN A 597 -29.96 11.96 7.50
N ILE A 598 -28.63 11.85 7.67
CA ILE A 598 -27.90 12.44 8.80
C ILE A 598 -26.71 13.25 8.30
N LEU A 599 -26.52 14.44 8.88
CA LEU A 599 -25.33 15.26 8.75
C LEU A 599 -24.55 15.21 10.07
N LEU A 600 -23.29 14.81 9.99
CA LEU A 600 -22.38 14.66 11.12
C LEU A 600 -21.25 15.69 11.03
N ARG A 601 -21.02 16.46 12.10
CA ARG A 601 -19.83 17.31 12.26
C ARG A 601 -18.80 16.61 13.15
N ARG A 602 -17.53 17.01 13.04
CA ARG A 602 -16.43 16.56 13.91
C ARG A 602 -15.93 17.67 14.82
N LYS A 603 -15.07 17.32 15.78
CA LYS A 603 -14.39 18.31 16.64
C LYS A 603 -13.34 19.06 15.80
N PRO A 604 -13.33 20.41 15.78
CA PRO A 604 -12.45 21.17 14.89
C PRO A 604 -10.95 20.86 15.03
N LYS A 605 -10.48 20.50 16.23
CA LYS A 605 -9.07 20.18 16.49
C LYS A 605 -8.59 18.88 15.83
N GLU A 606 -9.51 17.96 15.57
CA GLU A 606 -9.27 16.61 15.02
C GLU A 606 -9.72 16.53 13.54
N ASN A 607 -10.16 17.66 12.96
CA ASN A 607 -10.83 17.71 11.66
C ASN A 607 -10.00 18.40 10.56
N ASN A 608 -8.68 18.31 10.62
CA ASN A 608 -7.74 18.87 9.64
C ASN A 608 -7.22 17.83 8.62
N PHE A 609 -7.68 16.58 8.71
CA PHE A 609 -7.11 15.48 7.92
C PHE A 609 -7.18 15.72 6.40
N LYS A 610 -8.32 16.21 5.88
CA LYS A 610 -8.51 16.48 4.45
C LYS A 610 -7.51 17.50 3.93
N ALA A 611 -7.29 18.59 4.67
CA ALA A 611 -6.36 19.64 4.28
C ALA A 611 -4.90 19.12 4.25
N ILE A 612 -4.53 18.26 5.19
CA ILE A 612 -3.22 17.59 5.20
C ILE A 612 -3.09 16.64 4.01
N LEU A 613 -4.08 15.78 3.76
CA LEU A 613 -4.06 14.85 2.64
C LEU A 613 -4.00 15.58 1.29
N GLU A 614 -4.78 16.66 1.14
CA GLU A 614 -4.74 17.52 -0.04
C GLU A 614 -3.35 18.14 -0.23
N SER A 615 -2.75 18.68 0.83
CA SER A 615 -1.39 19.24 0.79
C SER A 615 -0.33 18.19 0.39
N ILE A 616 -0.42 16.96 0.92
CA ILE A 616 0.49 15.87 0.55
C ILE A 616 0.27 15.46 -0.91
N ARG A 617 -0.98 15.40 -1.38
CA ARG A 617 -1.32 15.11 -2.78
C ARG A 617 -0.80 16.18 -3.74
N ASP A 618 -0.97 17.45 -3.38
CA ASP A 618 -0.46 18.58 -4.16
C ASP A 618 1.07 18.53 -4.23
N LEU A 619 1.74 18.21 -3.13
CA LEU A 619 3.20 17.99 -3.10
C LEU A 619 3.66 16.84 -4.00
N MET A 620 2.86 15.79 -4.15
CA MET A 620 3.15 14.68 -5.06
C MET A 620 2.89 15.05 -6.53
N ASN A 621 2.00 16.01 -6.79
CA ASN A 621 1.66 16.48 -8.13
C ASN A 621 2.62 17.54 -8.66
N GLU A 622 3.12 18.38 -7.77
CA GLU A 622 3.94 19.52 -8.11
C GLU A 622 5.42 19.21 -7.96
N SER A 623 6.19 19.41 -9.04
CA SER A 623 7.64 19.64 -8.90
C SER A 623 7.95 21.04 -8.34
N LEU A 624 6.92 21.86 -8.15
CA LEU A 624 6.91 23.29 -7.85
C LEU A 624 6.13 23.53 -6.55
N LEU A 625 6.80 23.59 -5.42
CA LEU A 625 6.17 23.87 -4.13
C LEU A 625 5.78 25.36 -4.03
N ASP A 626 4.50 25.67 -3.81
CA ASP A 626 4.06 27.03 -3.45
C ASP A 626 4.26 27.27 -1.95
N PHE A 627 5.26 28.08 -1.59
CA PHE A 627 5.58 28.40 -0.20
C PHE A 627 4.73 29.54 0.36
N LYS A 628 3.74 30.05 -0.39
CA LYS A 628 2.83 31.13 0.03
C LYS A 628 3.61 32.31 0.63
N ASP A 629 3.35 32.64 1.90
CA ASP A 629 3.92 33.75 2.65
C ASP A 629 5.19 33.39 3.45
N THR A 630 5.76 32.20 3.25
CA THR A 630 6.97 31.75 3.97
C THR A 630 8.18 32.67 3.72
N PHE A 631 8.33 33.19 2.50
CA PHE A 631 9.46 34.05 2.14
C PHE A 631 8.99 35.50 1.97
N VAL A 632 9.73 36.39 2.62
CA VAL A 632 9.44 37.83 2.65
C VAL A 632 9.85 38.50 1.34
N ASP A 633 10.94 38.05 0.73
CA ASP A 633 11.48 38.55 -0.53
C ASP A 633 12.42 37.51 -1.18
N ALA A 634 12.90 37.82 -2.38
CA ALA A 634 13.80 36.97 -3.18
C ALA A 634 15.13 36.69 -2.47
N ASP A 635 15.59 37.65 -1.67
CA ASP A 635 16.83 37.57 -0.88
C ASP A 635 16.68 36.57 0.27
N HIS A 636 15.56 36.62 1.00
CA HIS A 636 15.22 35.67 2.05
C HIS A 636 15.16 34.26 1.46
N LEU A 637 14.44 34.07 0.35
CA LEU A 637 14.38 32.78 -0.34
C LEU A 637 15.77 32.27 -0.73
N THR A 638 16.62 33.12 -1.32
CA THR A 638 17.98 32.72 -1.73
C THR A 638 18.83 32.32 -0.54
N ARG A 639 18.74 33.03 0.59
CA ARG A 639 19.47 32.71 1.83
C ARG A 639 18.95 31.45 2.53
N SER A 640 17.68 31.11 2.36
CA SER A 640 17.08 29.89 2.92
C SER A 640 17.62 28.60 2.28
N PHE A 641 18.23 28.67 1.09
CA PHE A 641 18.80 27.53 0.39
C PHE A 641 20.28 27.75 0.03
N PRO A 642 21.19 27.84 1.03
CA PRO A 642 22.59 28.22 0.81
C PRO A 642 23.38 27.24 -0.08
N ASP A 643 22.98 25.97 -0.11
CA ASP A 643 23.63 24.92 -0.91
C ASP A 643 23.11 24.81 -2.35
N TYR A 644 22.12 25.62 -2.72
CA TYR A 644 21.46 25.57 -4.02
C TYR A 644 21.62 26.89 -4.79
N GLN A 645 21.76 26.78 -6.11
CA GLN A 645 21.69 27.94 -6.99
C GLN A 645 20.22 28.23 -7.28
N VAL A 646 19.71 29.34 -6.75
CA VAL A 646 18.34 29.79 -6.97
C VAL A 646 18.24 30.56 -8.29
N CYS A 647 17.34 30.13 -9.17
CA CYS A 647 17.02 30.81 -10.43
C CYS A 647 15.53 31.20 -10.42
N PHE A 648 15.23 32.46 -10.73
CA PHE A 648 13.87 32.96 -10.79
C PHE A 648 13.36 33.00 -12.23
N THR A 649 12.24 32.31 -12.49
CA THR A 649 11.62 32.21 -13.81
C THR A 649 10.15 32.60 -13.77
N GLY A 650 9.67 33.30 -14.80
CA GLY A 650 8.26 33.61 -15.00
C GLY A 650 7.44 32.42 -15.51
N PRO A 651 6.10 32.57 -15.65
CA PRO A 651 5.20 31.51 -16.13
C PRO A 651 5.57 30.97 -17.53
N ASP A 652 6.25 31.78 -18.33
CA ASP A 652 6.73 31.49 -19.68
C ASP A 652 8.18 30.95 -19.72
N GLY A 653 8.79 30.74 -18.56
CA GLY A 653 10.17 30.25 -18.43
C GLY A 653 11.25 31.32 -18.63
N THR A 654 10.87 32.60 -18.78
CA THR A 654 11.84 33.70 -18.91
C THR A 654 12.45 34.05 -17.55
N GLY A 655 13.73 34.46 -17.54
CA GLY A 655 14.42 34.83 -16.30
C GLY A 655 13.90 36.17 -15.76
N ILE A 656 13.53 36.21 -14.47
CA ILE A 656 13.06 37.42 -13.79
C ILE A 656 14.19 37.98 -12.93
N SER A 657 14.53 39.26 -13.13
CA SER A 657 15.58 39.95 -12.37
C SER A 657 15.11 40.54 -11.04
N ASN A 658 13.80 40.83 -10.88
CA ASN A 658 13.24 41.35 -9.63
C ASN A 658 11.91 40.65 -9.29
N PRO A 659 11.95 39.44 -8.73
CA PRO A 659 10.77 38.64 -8.47
C PRO A 659 10.16 39.01 -7.11
N GLU A 660 8.83 39.11 -7.07
CA GLU A 660 8.06 39.42 -5.85
C GLU A 660 7.34 38.16 -5.33
N PRO A 661 7.16 38.03 -4.01
CA PRO A 661 6.38 36.93 -3.43
C PRO A 661 4.89 37.00 -3.83
N PRO A 662 4.14 35.89 -3.78
CA PRO A 662 4.56 34.55 -3.32
C PRO A 662 5.44 33.83 -4.34
N PHE A 663 6.36 32.99 -3.85
CA PHE A 663 7.27 32.22 -4.69
C PHE A 663 6.90 30.74 -4.76
N ARG A 664 6.91 30.20 -5.97
CA ARG A 664 6.85 28.75 -6.21
C ARG A 664 8.25 28.21 -6.49
N LEU A 665 8.68 27.22 -5.73
CA LEU A 665 10.03 26.66 -5.78
C LEU A 665 10.03 25.33 -6.50
N LYS A 666 10.79 25.25 -7.59
CA LYS A 666 11.08 23.98 -8.27
C LYS A 666 12.35 23.37 -7.71
N PHE A 667 12.26 22.25 -7.01
CA PHE A 667 13.47 21.55 -6.53
C PHE A 667 14.04 20.63 -7.61
N PRO A 668 15.38 20.55 -7.75
CA PRO A 668 16.00 19.56 -8.64
C PRO A 668 15.71 18.15 -8.12
N MET A 669 15.36 17.22 -9.03
CA MET A 669 15.04 15.81 -8.71
C MET A 669 16.19 15.02 -8.03
N ALA A 670 17.37 15.62 -7.86
CA ALA A 670 18.48 15.05 -7.11
C ALA A 670 18.82 15.98 -5.95
N MET A 671 18.37 15.64 -4.74
CA MET A 671 19.00 16.20 -3.55
C MET A 671 20.42 15.64 -3.50
N LYS A 672 21.43 16.53 -3.41
CA LYS A 672 22.75 16.07 -2.99
C LYS A 672 22.59 15.46 -1.61
N SER A 673 22.98 14.21 -1.44
CA SER A 673 23.16 13.63 -0.12
C SER A 673 24.21 14.47 0.60
N SER A 674 23.79 15.43 1.41
CA SER A 674 24.67 15.95 2.44
C SER A 674 24.87 14.78 3.39
N SER A 675 26.08 14.23 3.40
CA SER A 675 26.56 13.43 4.51
C SER A 675 26.36 14.26 5.77
N LEU A 676 25.26 14.03 6.48
CA LEU A 676 25.09 14.44 7.88
C LEU A 676 26.10 13.62 8.68
N VAL A 677 27.36 14.04 8.60
CA VAL A 677 28.35 13.75 9.62
C VAL A 677 27.81 14.44 10.86
N LEU A 678 27.25 13.65 11.78
CA LEU A 678 27.01 14.09 13.15
C LEU A 678 28.30 14.77 13.63
N PRO A 679 28.24 15.97 14.26
CA PRO A 679 29.43 16.60 14.79
C PRO A 679 30.02 15.67 15.85
N GLY A 680 31.12 15.01 15.49
CA GLY A 680 31.94 14.28 16.43
C GLY A 680 32.36 15.24 17.52
N THR A 681 31.98 14.94 18.76
CA THR A 681 32.44 15.62 19.95
C THR A 681 33.97 15.65 19.94
N ALA A 682 34.52 16.85 19.78
CA ALA A 682 35.93 17.10 19.93
C ALA A 682 36.31 17.04 21.42
N LYS A 683 37.17 16.07 21.72
CA LYS A 683 38.05 15.85 22.89
C LYS A 683 37.72 14.64 23.75
#